data_AF-A0A076HJJ9-F1
#
_entry.id   AF-A0A076HJJ9-F1
#
_cell.length_a   1.000
_cell.length_b   1.000
_cell.length_c   1.000
_cell.angle_alpha   90.00
_cell.angle_beta   90.00
_cell.angle_gamma   90.00
#
_symmetry.space_group_name_H-M   'P 1'
#
loop_
_entity.id
_entity.type
_entity.pdbx_description
1 polymer ?
#
loop_
_entity_poly.entity_id
_entity_poly.type
_entity_poly.pdbx_seq_one_letter_code
_entity_poly.pdbx_strand_id
1 'polypeptide(L)'
;MATDLHRETLKQALARAHAIATAVGLQVDNNESLDTGGEIFLSINPESQANAKSSDQDNGSAAKSESYGLGLGTSQFYANEFNPNGNGSNPYYQANGFNSPNLSKLIGASGRIDGISEAVAGTTSSKSAVTDAVAINIALAGLELEAPDASVLQIGTAQDPFAAKALASSTSHAEDDCGCSNEPLSELNATAIVRGIENPLDGSKAITGQPVANVEATAYIAPLTTNSAVRGRAVADAVALQGANIKTTPTGNGDGNATIVGNAKATTGLKGLIPTSLSEPENGELAVEFRAQAIGIDAGTESNRGRIEGNSATNNYIQGTGFVELDVPNEEYLVNSELVNEECCGTELTAIGMQNADITTGLGDDAVMGMAGIKTGVAVLSEESSQLDLAAIRNTDISTGLGNDVVIGQVTHLPTPDEFDTTTSDLAFNGFQGGTPGAETSEELNSENKANTVRTGIGDDAISGSARDYTFEGGLGNDNINLDNAWNTSLMGGIGDDIMTVGETSQDLHLFGGAGRDVLKGGNGDGGKFDGADRIEGGDGIDVSEGQGGHDTFVYSSGTSAWNGTENAEVNDLLLDEDSWTSLTTEEKVNVLGKTERIKDFVSGKGLDGDILELSESLGSITESEWETEGVLMTAEQATNELHANRVGVVVDSLENIQNMGLSGRSYAISIGEGGKEGMLLYDADGDFSQGARVVTHLTGDLSNMNKHNIAFA
;
A
#
# COMPACT_ATOMS: atom_id res chain seq x y z
N MET A 1 -42.14 -67.92 13.19
CA MET A 1 -41.45 -67.18 12.11
C MET A 1 -42.31 -65.98 11.74
N ALA A 2 -42.23 -64.91 12.52
CA ALA A 2 -42.81 -63.59 12.24
C ALA A 2 -42.34 -62.68 13.37
N THR A 3 -41.10 -62.19 13.30
CA THR A 3 -40.62 -61.15 14.24
C THR A 3 -39.36 -60.39 13.82
N ASP A 4 -38.61 -60.81 12.79
CA ASP A 4 -37.29 -60.19 12.51
C ASP A 4 -37.15 -59.39 11.20
N LEU A 5 -38.20 -59.23 10.38
CA LEU A 5 -38.04 -58.62 9.04
C LEU A 5 -38.55 -57.18 8.91
N HIS A 6 -38.37 -56.33 9.93
CA HIS A 6 -38.69 -54.90 9.82
C HIS A 6 -37.80 -53.94 10.62
N ARG A 7 -36.70 -54.41 11.22
CA ARG A 7 -35.74 -53.54 11.95
C ARG A 7 -34.42 -53.30 11.23
N GLU A 8 -34.08 -54.13 10.24
CA GLU A 8 -32.82 -54.04 9.48
C GLU A 8 -32.85 -52.97 8.37
N THR A 9 -34.01 -52.66 7.80
CA THR A 9 -34.14 -51.62 6.74
C THR A 9 -34.23 -50.18 7.26
N LEU A 10 -34.21 -49.98 8.58
CA LEU A 10 -34.22 -48.66 9.24
C LEU A 10 -32.83 -48.24 9.76
N LYS A 11 -31.77 -48.99 9.44
CA LYS A 11 -30.45 -48.90 10.07
C LYS A 11 -29.37 -48.06 9.36
N GLN A 12 -29.69 -47.29 8.32
CA GLN A 12 -28.65 -46.57 7.56
C GLN A 12 -29.17 -45.26 6.98
N ALA A 13 -29.39 -44.25 7.82
CA ALA A 13 -29.74 -42.92 7.33
C ALA A 13 -28.85 -41.86 7.99
N LEU A 14 -27.88 -41.34 7.23
CA LEU A 14 -27.20 -40.09 7.56
C LEU A 14 -28.25 -39.01 7.83
N ALA A 15 -28.18 -38.33 8.97
CA ALA A 15 -29.07 -37.20 9.24
C ALA A 15 -28.66 -36.03 8.34
N ARG A 16 -29.53 -35.61 7.41
CA ARG A 16 -29.24 -34.52 6.45
C ARG A 16 -30.20 -33.37 6.62
N ALA A 17 -29.67 -32.15 6.67
CA ALA A 17 -30.43 -30.91 6.55
C ALA A 17 -29.83 -30.07 5.41
N HIS A 18 -30.70 -29.50 4.57
CA HIS A 18 -30.29 -28.61 3.50
C HIS A 18 -31.28 -27.46 3.40
N ALA A 19 -30.78 -26.23 3.50
CA ALA A 19 -31.55 -25.01 3.33
C ALA A 19 -30.92 -24.16 2.22
N ILE A 20 -31.74 -23.62 1.33
CA ILE A 20 -31.34 -22.66 0.31
C ILE A 20 -32.30 -21.47 0.38
N ALA A 21 -31.75 -20.26 0.47
CA ALA A 21 -32.48 -19.01 0.36
C ALA A 21 -31.94 -18.19 -0.81
N THR A 22 -32.83 -17.59 -1.59
CA THR A 22 -32.47 -16.69 -2.69
C THR A 22 -33.28 -15.42 -2.60
N ALA A 23 -32.66 -14.27 -2.84
CA ALA A 23 -33.34 -12.97 -2.92
C ALA A 23 -32.83 -12.18 -4.12
N VAL A 24 -33.76 -11.72 -4.97
CA VAL A 24 -33.46 -10.83 -6.10
C VAL A 24 -34.13 -9.48 -5.83
N GLY A 25 -33.36 -8.39 -5.85
CA GLY A 25 -33.88 -7.04 -5.66
C GLY A 25 -34.83 -6.65 -6.79
N LEU A 26 -34.36 -6.74 -8.03
CA LEU A 26 -35.14 -6.52 -9.23
C LEU A 26 -34.65 -7.44 -10.36
N GLN A 27 -35.59 -8.12 -11.00
CA GLN A 27 -35.35 -8.93 -12.18
C GLN A 27 -35.99 -8.27 -13.40
N VAL A 28 -35.22 -8.08 -14.47
CA VAL A 28 -35.71 -7.47 -15.71
C VAL A 28 -35.59 -8.47 -16.86
N ASP A 29 -36.74 -8.86 -17.40
CA ASP A 29 -36.82 -9.73 -18.57
C ASP A 29 -36.82 -8.91 -19.86
N ASN A 30 -35.95 -9.27 -20.81
CA ASN A 30 -36.01 -8.85 -22.22
C ASN A 30 -35.73 -7.36 -22.54
N ASN A 31 -35.15 -6.59 -21.61
CA ASN A 31 -34.69 -5.23 -21.89
C ASN A 31 -33.17 -5.14 -21.81
N GLU A 32 -32.57 -4.41 -22.76
CA GLU A 32 -31.13 -4.10 -22.75
C GLU A 32 -30.76 -3.05 -21.71
N SER A 33 -31.71 -2.15 -21.39
CA SER A 33 -31.53 -1.08 -20.40
C SER A 33 -32.76 -0.93 -19.49
N LEU A 34 -32.52 -0.45 -18.27
CA LEU A 34 -33.53 -0.06 -17.31
C LEU A 34 -33.35 1.42 -16.97
N ASP A 35 -34.38 2.23 -17.17
CA ASP A 35 -34.43 3.63 -16.70
C ASP A 35 -35.31 3.70 -15.45
N THR A 36 -34.73 4.12 -14.33
CA THR A 36 -35.44 4.24 -13.05
C THR A 36 -36.28 5.52 -12.97
N GLY A 37 -36.00 6.52 -13.81
CA GLY A 37 -36.62 7.85 -13.75
C GLY A 37 -36.38 8.60 -12.43
N GLY A 38 -35.43 8.16 -11.59
CA GLY A 38 -35.20 8.68 -10.24
C GLY A 38 -34.23 7.82 -9.43
N GLU A 39 -34.57 7.53 -8.18
CA GLU A 39 -33.76 6.73 -7.26
C GLU A 39 -34.20 5.26 -7.24
N ILE A 40 -33.25 4.34 -7.04
CA ILE A 40 -33.52 2.93 -6.78
C ILE A 40 -33.39 2.64 -5.28
N PHE A 41 -34.34 1.90 -4.73
CA PHE A 41 -34.33 1.44 -3.34
C PHE A 41 -34.48 -0.08 -3.30
N LEU A 42 -33.39 -0.80 -3.03
CA LEU A 42 -33.38 -2.26 -2.97
C LEU A 42 -32.99 -2.74 -1.57
N SER A 43 -33.63 -3.82 -1.11
CA SER A 43 -33.27 -4.50 0.13
C SER A 43 -33.17 -6.00 -0.11
N ILE A 44 -31.97 -6.57 0.06
CA ILE A 44 -31.63 -7.94 -0.33
C ILE A 44 -31.26 -8.73 0.94
N ASN A 45 -32.21 -9.50 1.49
CA ASN A 45 -32.04 -10.17 2.78
C ASN A 45 -32.40 -11.67 2.72
N PRO A 46 -31.67 -12.50 1.96
CA PRO A 46 -31.86 -13.94 2.01
C PRO A 46 -31.27 -14.50 3.31
N GLU A 47 -32.04 -15.35 4.00
CA GLU A 47 -31.63 -16.01 5.24
C GLU A 47 -31.90 -17.51 5.12
N SER A 48 -30.87 -18.33 5.33
CA SER A 48 -31.00 -19.79 5.37
C SER A 48 -30.42 -20.35 6.67
N GLN A 49 -31.09 -21.38 7.19
CA GLN A 49 -30.63 -22.12 8.35
C GLN A 49 -30.84 -23.62 8.16
N ALA A 50 -29.80 -24.42 8.36
CA ALA A 50 -29.84 -25.87 8.29
C ALA A 50 -29.25 -26.50 9.55
N ASN A 51 -30.03 -27.32 10.25
CA ASN A 51 -29.57 -28.03 11.45
C ASN A 51 -29.82 -29.54 11.31
N ALA A 52 -28.78 -30.35 11.40
CA ALA A 52 -28.88 -31.80 11.34
C ALA A 52 -28.42 -32.44 12.65
N LYS A 53 -29.23 -33.37 13.17
CA LYS A 53 -28.92 -34.09 14.40
C LYS A 53 -29.02 -35.60 14.18
N SER A 54 -27.94 -36.32 14.49
CA SER A 54 -27.90 -37.77 14.57
C SER A 54 -27.67 -38.21 16.00
N SER A 55 -28.47 -39.16 16.48
CA SER A 55 -28.20 -39.90 17.73
C SER A 55 -27.73 -41.31 17.45
N ASP A 56 -27.42 -41.61 16.18
CA ASP A 56 -26.99 -42.93 15.74
C ASP A 56 -25.48 -43.07 15.94
N GLN A 57 -25.07 -44.14 16.59
CA GLN A 57 -23.66 -44.46 16.82
C GLN A 57 -22.97 -44.96 15.54
N ASP A 58 -23.73 -45.34 14.51
CA ASP A 58 -23.18 -45.84 13.24
C ASP A 58 -23.26 -44.80 12.10
N ASN A 59 -24.08 -43.75 12.23
CA ASN A 59 -24.36 -42.79 11.15
C ASN A 59 -24.13 -41.32 11.59
N GLY A 60 -23.36 -40.58 10.79
CA GLY A 60 -23.06 -39.16 11.01
C GLY A 60 -24.21 -38.17 10.74
N SER A 61 -23.88 -36.88 10.72
CA SER A 61 -24.80 -35.80 10.35
C SER A 61 -24.20 -34.85 9.33
N ALA A 62 -25.01 -34.34 8.40
CA ALA A 62 -24.60 -33.33 7.44
C ALA A 62 -25.62 -32.18 7.38
N ALA A 63 -25.14 -30.94 7.49
CA ALA A 63 -25.96 -29.75 7.35
C ALA A 63 -25.36 -28.80 6.30
N LYS A 64 -26.17 -28.39 5.32
CA LYS A 64 -25.78 -27.42 4.30
C LYS A 64 -26.74 -26.23 4.30
N SER A 65 -26.23 -25.01 4.46
CA SER A 65 -27.01 -23.78 4.38
C SER A 65 -26.44 -22.89 3.28
N GLU A 66 -27.29 -22.46 2.34
CA GLU A 66 -26.90 -21.63 1.21
C GLU A 66 -27.80 -20.39 1.14
N SER A 67 -27.21 -19.21 1.03
CA SER A 67 -27.92 -17.94 0.94
C SER A 67 -27.35 -17.10 -0.19
N TYR A 68 -28.18 -16.74 -1.16
CA TYR A 68 -27.76 -16.05 -2.39
C TYR A 68 -28.59 -14.79 -2.61
N GLY A 69 -27.93 -13.62 -2.62
CA GLY A 69 -28.55 -12.32 -2.84
C GLY A 69 -28.01 -11.63 -4.09
N LEU A 70 -28.90 -11.10 -4.93
CA LEU A 70 -28.55 -10.26 -6.07
C LEU A 70 -29.50 -9.07 -6.14
N GLY A 71 -28.99 -7.84 -6.17
CA GLY A 71 -29.83 -6.66 -6.36
C GLY A 71 -30.34 -6.57 -7.78
N LEU A 72 -29.43 -6.36 -8.75
CA LEU A 72 -29.78 -6.24 -10.17
C LEU A 72 -28.60 -6.63 -11.07
N GLY A 73 -28.91 -7.17 -12.25
CA GLY A 73 -27.93 -7.44 -13.31
C GLY A 73 -27.59 -8.92 -13.46
N THR A 74 -26.38 -9.22 -13.93
CA THR A 74 -25.89 -10.58 -14.18
C THR A 74 -24.53 -10.77 -13.55
N SER A 75 -24.47 -11.61 -12.52
CA SER A 75 -23.24 -11.89 -11.77
C SER A 75 -22.45 -13.05 -12.36
N GLN A 76 -21.13 -12.95 -12.36
CA GLN A 76 -20.24 -14.01 -12.80
C GLN A 76 -20.30 -15.24 -11.87
N PHE A 77 -20.66 -15.04 -10.59
CA PHE A 77 -20.83 -16.12 -9.62
C PHE A 77 -22.05 -16.99 -9.94
N TYR A 78 -23.13 -16.39 -10.46
CA TYR A 78 -24.40 -17.09 -10.68
C TYR A 78 -24.62 -17.55 -12.12
N ALA A 79 -24.02 -16.88 -13.10
CA ALA A 79 -24.39 -17.01 -14.51
C ALA A 79 -23.83 -18.26 -15.22
N ASN A 80 -22.64 -18.71 -14.84
CA ASN A 80 -21.96 -19.81 -15.54
C ASN A 80 -22.18 -21.14 -14.84
N GLU A 81 -22.66 -22.15 -15.56
CA GLU A 81 -22.83 -23.53 -15.04
C GLU A 81 -21.48 -24.22 -14.79
N PHE A 82 -20.41 -23.75 -15.46
CA PHE A 82 -19.05 -24.24 -15.33
C PHE A 82 -18.19 -23.25 -14.55
N ASN A 83 -17.29 -23.78 -13.71
CA ASN A 83 -16.35 -22.96 -12.94
C ASN A 83 -15.47 -22.14 -13.90
N PRO A 84 -15.47 -20.79 -13.83
CA PRO A 84 -14.64 -19.97 -14.71
C PRO A 84 -13.12 -20.19 -14.50
N ASN A 85 -12.71 -20.71 -13.34
CA ASN A 85 -11.31 -20.86 -12.95
C ASN A 85 -10.83 -22.34 -12.92
N GLY A 86 -11.59 -23.30 -13.47
CA GLY A 86 -11.18 -24.71 -13.44
C GLY A 86 -12.07 -25.68 -14.21
N ASN A 87 -11.76 -26.98 -14.12
CA ASN A 87 -12.60 -28.05 -14.65
C ASN A 87 -13.68 -28.45 -13.63
N GLY A 88 -14.95 -28.18 -13.91
CA GLY A 88 -16.07 -28.65 -13.07
C GLY A 88 -17.30 -27.75 -13.12
N SER A 89 -18.36 -28.16 -12.40
CA SER A 89 -19.56 -27.34 -12.22
C SER A 89 -19.29 -26.17 -11.27
N ASN A 90 -19.86 -25.00 -11.58
CA ASN A 90 -19.82 -23.85 -10.69
C ASN A 90 -20.66 -24.15 -9.43
N PRO A 91 -20.08 -24.12 -8.22
CA PRO A 91 -20.79 -24.47 -6.99
C PRO A 91 -21.89 -23.45 -6.60
N TYR A 92 -21.86 -22.25 -7.18
CA TYR A 92 -22.80 -21.16 -6.85
C TYR A 92 -23.84 -20.91 -7.94
N TYR A 93 -23.79 -21.66 -9.04
CA TYR A 93 -24.70 -21.50 -10.18
C TYR A 93 -26.17 -21.47 -9.73
N GLN A 94 -26.89 -20.42 -10.12
CA GLN A 94 -28.33 -20.31 -9.89
C GLN A 94 -29.05 -20.51 -11.24
N ALA A 95 -29.98 -21.47 -11.27
CA ALA A 95 -30.79 -21.75 -12.44
C ALA A 95 -31.64 -20.51 -12.86
N ASN A 96 -32.17 -20.55 -14.09
CA ASN A 96 -32.94 -19.47 -14.72
C ASN A 96 -33.91 -18.77 -13.75
N GLY A 97 -33.75 -17.45 -13.58
CA GLY A 97 -34.62 -16.61 -12.77
C GLY A 97 -33.90 -15.72 -11.74
N PHE A 98 -32.61 -15.95 -11.51
CA PHE A 98 -31.84 -15.12 -10.57
C PHE A 98 -31.19 -13.91 -11.24
N ASN A 99 -30.52 -14.12 -12.38
CA ASN A 99 -29.88 -13.06 -13.17
C ASN A 99 -30.88 -12.35 -14.10
N SER A 100 -30.49 -11.15 -14.57
CA SER A 100 -31.13 -10.40 -15.65
C SER A 100 -30.24 -10.43 -16.91
N PRO A 101 -30.15 -11.57 -17.65
CA PRO A 101 -29.12 -11.83 -18.67
C PRO A 101 -29.14 -10.88 -19.88
N ASN A 102 -30.27 -10.22 -20.14
CA ASN A 102 -30.37 -9.25 -21.23
C ASN A 102 -30.09 -7.82 -20.78
N LEU A 103 -30.08 -7.54 -19.47
CA LEU A 103 -29.88 -6.20 -18.93
C LEU A 103 -28.39 -5.89 -18.89
N SER A 104 -27.99 -4.84 -19.61
CA SER A 104 -26.59 -4.41 -19.67
C SER A 104 -26.36 -3.00 -19.15
N LYS A 105 -27.43 -2.22 -18.92
CA LYS A 105 -27.35 -0.81 -18.53
C LYS A 105 -28.45 -0.38 -17.55
N LEU A 106 -28.08 0.40 -16.54
CA LEU A 106 -28.98 1.06 -15.58
C LEU A 106 -28.85 2.59 -15.72
N ILE A 107 -29.93 3.25 -16.12
CA ILE A 107 -30.05 4.70 -16.22
C ILE A 107 -30.83 5.20 -14.99
N GLY A 108 -30.36 6.29 -14.38
CA GLY A 108 -30.87 6.75 -13.10
C GLY A 108 -30.26 5.98 -11.91
N ALA A 109 -28.99 5.58 -12.01
CA ALA A 109 -28.27 4.82 -11.00
C ALA A 109 -27.95 5.69 -9.76
N SER A 110 -28.97 5.99 -8.96
CA SER A 110 -28.91 6.76 -7.71
C SER A 110 -29.81 6.13 -6.65
N GLY A 111 -29.71 6.54 -5.39
CA GLY A 111 -30.55 6.01 -4.30
C GLY A 111 -29.77 5.07 -3.37
N ARG A 112 -30.42 4.01 -2.87
CA ARG A 112 -29.88 3.16 -1.82
C ARG A 112 -30.11 1.66 -2.06
N ILE A 113 -29.09 0.85 -1.83
CA ILE A 113 -29.16 -0.61 -1.82
C ILE A 113 -28.60 -1.13 -0.49
N ASP A 114 -29.38 -1.94 0.22
CA ASP A 114 -28.96 -2.54 1.50
C ASP A 114 -29.32 -4.01 1.58
N GLY A 115 -28.82 -4.66 2.63
CA GLY A 115 -29.27 -5.97 3.06
C GLY A 115 -28.14 -6.92 3.40
N ILE A 116 -28.52 -8.06 3.98
CA ILE A 116 -27.60 -9.07 4.50
C ILE A 116 -28.01 -10.44 3.96
N SER A 117 -27.07 -11.15 3.33
CA SER A 117 -27.20 -12.56 3.03
C SER A 117 -26.64 -13.37 4.20
N GLU A 118 -27.47 -14.16 4.88
CA GLU A 118 -27.06 -14.94 6.06
C GLU A 118 -27.29 -16.45 5.87
N ALA A 119 -26.26 -17.25 6.12
CA ALA A 119 -26.31 -18.71 6.07
C ALA A 119 -25.74 -19.32 7.34
N VAL A 120 -26.56 -20.09 8.05
CA VAL A 120 -26.18 -20.74 9.32
C VAL A 120 -26.39 -22.25 9.24
N ALA A 121 -25.31 -23.01 9.34
CA ALA A 121 -25.35 -24.47 9.34
C ALA A 121 -24.86 -25.04 10.69
N GLY A 122 -25.54 -26.08 11.17
CA GLY A 122 -25.25 -26.69 12.46
C GLY A 122 -25.39 -28.21 12.44
N THR A 123 -24.42 -28.91 13.04
CA THR A 123 -24.48 -30.37 13.21
C THR A 123 -24.34 -30.80 14.66
N THR A 124 -25.03 -31.89 15.01
CA THR A 124 -24.88 -32.59 16.28
C THR A 124 -24.93 -34.10 16.04
N SER A 125 -23.81 -34.79 16.23
CA SER A 125 -23.69 -36.23 15.97
C SER A 125 -22.73 -36.92 16.94
N SER A 126 -22.91 -38.23 17.15
CA SER A 126 -21.97 -39.12 17.84
C SER A 126 -20.88 -39.73 16.92
N LYS A 127 -20.90 -39.35 15.64
CA LYS A 127 -19.98 -39.76 14.57
C LYS A 127 -19.62 -38.56 13.68
N SER A 128 -18.83 -38.78 12.61
CA SER A 128 -18.38 -37.72 11.68
C SER A 128 -19.51 -36.78 11.27
N ALA A 129 -19.18 -35.50 11.18
CA ALA A 129 -20.12 -34.45 10.84
C ALA A 129 -19.56 -33.53 9.75
N VAL A 130 -20.42 -33.12 8.82
CA VAL A 130 -20.07 -32.17 7.75
C VAL A 130 -21.02 -30.98 7.82
N THR A 131 -20.47 -29.78 7.92
CA THR A 131 -21.26 -28.56 8.06
C THR A 131 -20.76 -27.53 7.05
N ASP A 132 -21.62 -27.15 6.11
CA ASP A 132 -21.30 -26.21 5.05
C ASP A 132 -22.25 -25.00 5.12
N ALA A 133 -21.70 -23.79 5.22
CA ALA A 133 -22.45 -22.54 5.17
C ALA A 133 -21.90 -21.63 4.05
N VAL A 134 -22.76 -21.22 3.12
CA VAL A 134 -22.39 -20.34 1.99
C VAL A 134 -23.34 -19.15 1.96
N ALA A 135 -22.80 -17.95 2.07
CA ALA A 135 -23.54 -16.71 1.92
C ALA A 135 -22.89 -15.85 0.83
N ILE A 136 -23.67 -15.44 -0.17
CA ILE A 136 -23.22 -14.52 -1.21
C ILE A 136 -24.22 -13.37 -1.31
N ASN A 137 -23.75 -12.13 -1.40
CA ASN A 137 -24.59 -10.95 -1.59
C ASN A 137 -23.97 -9.96 -2.58
N ILE A 138 -24.70 -9.61 -3.62
CA ILE A 138 -24.17 -8.81 -4.74
C ILE A 138 -25.16 -7.69 -5.02
N ALA A 139 -24.76 -6.42 -4.87
CA ALA A 139 -25.71 -5.33 -5.02
C ALA A 139 -26.03 -5.09 -6.51
N LEU A 140 -25.02 -4.83 -7.35
CA LEU A 140 -25.16 -4.66 -8.79
C LEU A 140 -24.09 -5.46 -9.53
N ALA A 141 -24.45 -6.10 -10.66
CA ALA A 141 -23.49 -6.93 -11.40
C ALA A 141 -23.60 -6.79 -12.93
N GLY A 142 -22.47 -6.57 -13.60
CA GLY A 142 -22.35 -6.60 -15.06
C GLY A 142 -23.08 -5.47 -15.78
N LEU A 143 -23.24 -4.31 -15.15
CA LEU A 143 -24.04 -3.19 -15.65
C LEU A 143 -23.16 -1.97 -15.94
N GLU A 144 -23.44 -1.34 -17.08
CA GLU A 144 -23.10 0.06 -17.29
C GLU A 144 -24.06 0.92 -16.45
N LEU A 145 -23.54 1.88 -15.70
CA LEU A 145 -24.33 2.72 -14.80
C LEU A 145 -24.29 4.17 -15.28
N GLU A 146 -25.46 4.81 -15.37
CA GLU A 146 -25.60 6.25 -15.61
C GLU A 146 -26.41 6.88 -14.48
N ALA A 147 -25.74 7.61 -13.60
CA ALA A 147 -26.35 8.38 -12.53
C ALA A 147 -26.80 9.76 -13.05
N PRO A 148 -27.91 10.32 -12.53
CA PRO A 148 -28.27 11.71 -12.74
C PRO A 148 -27.20 12.66 -12.17
N ASP A 149 -27.18 13.89 -12.67
CA ASP A 149 -26.45 15.00 -12.03
C ASP A 149 -26.92 15.19 -10.58
N ALA A 150 -26.01 15.64 -9.71
CA ALA A 150 -26.27 15.92 -8.30
C ALA A 150 -26.90 14.73 -7.55
N SER A 151 -26.38 13.53 -7.76
CA SER A 151 -26.91 12.31 -7.15
C SER A 151 -25.80 11.38 -6.65
N VAL A 152 -26.16 10.44 -5.78
CA VAL A 152 -25.24 9.45 -5.21
C VAL A 152 -25.93 8.08 -5.26
N LEU A 153 -25.15 7.04 -5.58
CA LEU A 153 -25.59 5.66 -5.42
C LEU A 153 -24.95 5.08 -4.15
N GLN A 154 -25.77 4.88 -3.12
CA GLN A 154 -25.34 4.35 -1.84
C GLN A 154 -25.58 2.84 -1.75
N ILE A 155 -24.54 2.07 -1.44
CA ILE A 155 -24.63 0.63 -1.17
C ILE A 155 -24.13 0.38 0.26
N GLY A 156 -25.05 0.02 1.16
CA GLY A 156 -24.77 -0.06 2.60
C GLY A 156 -24.32 1.27 3.20
N THR A 157 -24.01 1.27 4.49
CA THR A 157 -23.41 2.41 5.19
C THR A 157 -22.27 1.91 6.09
N ALA A 158 -21.47 2.83 6.65
CA ALA A 158 -20.43 2.44 7.60
C ALA A 158 -20.97 1.71 8.84
N GLN A 159 -22.22 1.99 9.26
CA GLN A 159 -22.82 1.36 10.44
C GLN A 159 -23.65 0.12 10.11
N ASP A 160 -24.25 0.11 8.93
CA ASP A 160 -25.04 -0.99 8.40
C ASP A 160 -24.50 -1.35 6.99
N PRO A 161 -23.36 -2.05 6.89
CA PRO A 161 -22.78 -2.41 5.61
C PRO A 161 -23.67 -3.41 4.87
N PHE A 162 -23.59 -3.38 3.54
CA PHE A 162 -24.17 -4.42 2.70
C PHE A 162 -23.34 -5.70 2.88
N ALA A 163 -23.94 -6.81 3.29
CA ALA A 163 -23.16 -7.89 3.90
C ALA A 163 -23.50 -9.31 3.45
N ALA A 164 -22.52 -10.20 3.63
CA ALA A 164 -22.65 -11.65 3.55
C ALA A 164 -22.08 -12.30 4.82
N LYS A 165 -22.83 -13.20 5.46
CA LYS A 165 -22.49 -13.83 6.74
C LYS A 165 -22.69 -15.34 6.69
N ALA A 166 -21.62 -16.10 6.91
CA ALA A 166 -21.63 -17.55 6.92
C ALA A 166 -21.11 -18.09 8.27
N LEU A 167 -21.86 -19.02 8.87
CA LEU A 167 -21.47 -19.71 10.10
C LEU A 167 -21.70 -21.21 9.96
N ALA A 168 -20.61 -21.99 10.03
CA ALA A 168 -20.65 -23.44 10.08
C ALA A 168 -20.27 -23.92 11.49
N SER A 169 -21.18 -24.60 12.18
CA SER A 169 -20.99 -25.02 13.57
C SER A 169 -21.20 -26.52 13.79
N SER A 170 -20.44 -27.10 14.72
CA SER A 170 -20.60 -28.50 15.12
C SER A 170 -20.50 -28.64 16.62
N THR A 171 -21.48 -29.31 17.23
CA THR A 171 -21.40 -29.83 18.61
C THR A 171 -21.16 -31.35 18.60
N SER A 172 -20.66 -31.90 17.48
CA SER A 172 -20.56 -33.35 17.29
C SER A 172 -19.40 -33.91 18.09
N HIS A 173 -19.66 -35.01 18.79
CA HIS A 173 -18.72 -35.70 19.65
C HIS A 173 -18.40 -37.06 19.01
N ALA A 174 -17.24 -37.13 18.38
CA ALA A 174 -16.75 -38.29 17.68
C ALA A 174 -15.91 -39.15 18.64
N GLU A 175 -16.43 -40.28 19.13
CA GLU A 175 -15.64 -41.22 19.95
C GLU A 175 -15.08 -42.37 19.10
N ASP A 176 -13.81 -42.68 19.36
CA ASP A 176 -13.13 -43.92 18.98
C ASP A 176 -13.81 -45.12 19.63
N ASP A 177 -14.25 -46.07 18.81
CA ASP A 177 -14.70 -47.38 19.32
C ASP A 177 -13.76 -48.51 18.88
N CYS A 178 -12.57 -48.20 18.32
CA CYS A 178 -11.67 -49.22 17.79
C CYS A 178 -10.17 -49.07 18.06
N GLY A 179 -9.68 -47.99 18.67
CA GLY A 179 -8.28 -47.90 19.12
C GLY A 179 -7.27 -47.89 17.96
N CYS A 180 -7.72 -47.46 16.78
CA CYS A 180 -6.92 -47.33 15.58
C CYS A 180 -6.89 -45.86 15.20
N SER A 181 -5.69 -45.27 15.08
CA SER A 181 -5.47 -43.94 14.51
C SER A 181 -6.19 -43.81 13.15
N ASN A 182 -7.35 -43.13 13.17
CA ASN A 182 -8.14 -42.54 12.07
C ASN A 182 -9.58 -42.29 12.62
N GLU A 183 -9.70 -41.25 13.44
CA GLU A 183 -10.90 -40.84 14.21
C GLU A 183 -11.97 -40.13 13.36
N PRO A 184 -13.23 -40.00 13.82
CA PRO A 184 -14.29 -39.30 13.09
C PRO A 184 -14.10 -37.77 13.11
N LEU A 185 -14.14 -37.14 11.94
CA LEU A 185 -13.89 -35.69 11.75
C LEU A 185 -15.17 -34.84 11.86
N SER A 186 -15.04 -33.62 12.40
CA SER A 186 -15.97 -32.51 12.17
C SER A 186 -15.43 -31.61 11.07
N GLU A 187 -15.99 -31.73 9.86
CA GLU A 187 -15.69 -30.86 8.74
C GLU A 187 -16.58 -29.61 8.79
N LEU A 188 -15.97 -28.43 8.82
CA LEU A 188 -16.64 -27.14 8.93
C LEU A 188 -16.20 -26.22 7.79
N ASN A 189 -17.08 -25.88 6.87
CA ASN A 189 -16.77 -24.95 5.79
C ASN A 189 -17.72 -23.75 5.82
N ALA A 190 -17.16 -22.54 5.86
CA ALA A 190 -17.92 -21.30 5.81
C ALA A 190 -17.36 -20.40 4.70
N THR A 191 -18.23 -19.95 3.78
CA THR A 191 -17.86 -19.03 2.70
C THR A 191 -18.81 -17.84 2.68
N ALA A 192 -18.26 -16.64 2.81
CA ALA A 192 -18.99 -15.38 2.68
C ALA A 192 -18.38 -14.54 1.55
N ILE A 193 -19.18 -14.17 0.56
CA ILE A 193 -18.75 -13.34 -0.58
C ILE A 193 -19.68 -12.14 -0.70
N VAL A 194 -19.12 -10.93 -0.74
CA VAL A 194 -19.89 -9.71 -0.95
C VAL A 194 -19.29 -8.84 -2.05
N ARG A 195 -20.16 -8.27 -2.88
CA ARG A 195 -19.82 -7.28 -3.89
C ARG A 195 -20.78 -6.10 -3.81
N GLY A 196 -20.24 -4.88 -3.77
CA GLY A 196 -21.05 -3.68 -3.97
C GLY A 196 -21.41 -3.57 -5.44
N ILE A 197 -20.41 -3.27 -6.27
CA ILE A 197 -20.52 -3.36 -7.73
C ILE A 197 -19.58 -4.46 -8.23
N GLU A 198 -20.11 -5.37 -9.05
CA GLU A 198 -19.39 -6.46 -9.67
C GLU A 198 -19.38 -6.30 -11.20
N ASN A 199 -18.42 -5.54 -11.71
CA ASN A 199 -18.17 -5.47 -13.15
C ASN A 199 -16.95 -6.31 -13.56
N PRO A 200 -16.88 -6.73 -14.84
CA PRO A 200 -15.67 -7.32 -15.38
C PRO A 200 -14.48 -6.35 -15.30
N LEU A 201 -13.28 -6.88 -15.04
CA LEU A 201 -12.03 -6.11 -14.92
C LEU A 201 -11.43 -5.70 -16.29
N ASP A 202 -12.13 -5.96 -17.39
CA ASP A 202 -11.67 -5.62 -18.75
C ASP A 202 -12.03 -4.18 -19.17
N GLY A 203 -12.65 -3.41 -18.28
CA GLY A 203 -13.09 -2.03 -18.53
C GLY A 203 -14.33 -1.91 -19.43
N SER A 204 -15.00 -3.02 -19.78
CA SER A 204 -16.15 -3.04 -20.69
C SER A 204 -17.42 -2.41 -20.13
N LYS A 205 -17.48 -2.16 -18.81
CA LYS A 205 -18.63 -1.57 -18.12
C LYS A 205 -18.24 -0.25 -17.47
N ALA A 206 -18.74 0.85 -18.03
CA ALA A 206 -18.52 2.18 -17.50
C ALA A 206 -19.53 2.55 -16.42
N ILE A 207 -19.11 3.38 -15.47
CA ILE A 207 -19.94 3.95 -14.41
C ILE A 207 -19.83 5.46 -14.54
N THR A 208 -20.89 6.12 -14.97
CA THR A 208 -20.99 7.59 -14.91
C THR A 208 -21.75 7.96 -13.63
N GLY A 209 -21.08 8.44 -12.58
CA GLY A 209 -21.73 8.70 -11.29
C GLY A 209 -20.80 8.80 -10.09
N GLN A 210 -21.41 8.83 -8.91
CA GLN A 210 -20.77 8.95 -7.60
C GLN A 210 -21.14 7.73 -6.71
N PRO A 211 -20.54 6.55 -6.94
CA PRO A 211 -20.84 5.36 -6.15
C PRO A 211 -20.16 5.40 -4.78
N VAL A 212 -20.92 5.06 -3.74
CA VAL A 212 -20.45 4.89 -2.36
C VAL A 212 -20.86 3.50 -1.90
N ALA A 213 -19.90 2.59 -1.76
CA ALA A 213 -20.13 1.21 -1.33
C ALA A 213 -19.43 0.91 -0.01
N ASN A 214 -20.19 0.42 0.97
CA ASN A 214 -19.70 -0.11 2.24
C ASN A 214 -20.15 -1.57 2.35
N VAL A 215 -19.19 -2.49 2.29
CA VAL A 215 -19.47 -3.93 2.22
C VAL A 215 -18.74 -4.72 3.30
N GLU A 216 -19.37 -5.80 3.78
CA GLU A 216 -18.79 -6.67 4.81
C GLU A 216 -19.01 -8.16 4.50
N ALA A 217 -17.93 -8.94 4.43
CA ALA A 217 -17.98 -10.40 4.40
C ALA A 217 -17.55 -10.96 5.76
N THR A 218 -18.29 -11.93 6.27
CA THR A 218 -17.98 -12.58 7.54
C THR A 218 -18.14 -14.09 7.46
N ALA A 219 -17.07 -14.85 7.66
CA ALA A 219 -17.09 -16.30 7.65
C ALA A 219 -16.51 -16.87 8.95
N TYR A 220 -17.25 -17.74 9.61
CA TYR A 220 -16.79 -18.41 10.83
C TYR A 220 -17.01 -19.91 10.76
N ILE A 221 -16.00 -20.65 11.20
CA ILE A 221 -16.16 -22.04 11.62
C ILE A 221 -16.23 -22.09 13.14
N ALA A 222 -17.15 -22.92 13.65
CA ALA A 222 -17.44 -22.97 15.07
C ALA A 222 -17.52 -24.40 15.63
N PRO A 223 -16.37 -24.99 16.02
CA PRO A 223 -16.38 -26.17 16.84
C PRO A 223 -16.82 -25.81 18.27
N LEU A 224 -17.90 -26.46 18.72
CA LEU A 224 -18.54 -26.19 20.00
C LEU A 224 -18.26 -27.31 21.03
N THR A 225 -17.33 -28.22 20.71
CA THR A 225 -16.85 -29.32 21.55
C THR A 225 -15.36 -29.50 21.37
N THR A 226 -14.66 -29.88 22.43
CA THR A 226 -13.19 -30.05 22.39
C THR A 226 -12.74 -31.43 21.91
N ASN A 227 -13.60 -32.46 21.98
CA ASN A 227 -13.21 -33.87 21.91
C ASN A 227 -13.25 -34.49 20.49
N SER A 228 -13.42 -33.69 19.44
CA SER A 228 -13.47 -34.15 18.05
C SER A 228 -12.41 -33.42 17.24
N ALA A 229 -11.68 -34.15 16.39
CA ALA A 229 -10.78 -33.52 15.42
C ALA A 229 -11.58 -32.64 14.45
N VAL A 230 -11.08 -31.42 14.20
CA VAL A 230 -11.70 -30.46 13.28
C VAL A 230 -10.88 -30.36 12.02
N ARG A 231 -11.59 -30.34 10.89
CA ARG A 231 -11.07 -29.91 9.61
C ARG A 231 -11.98 -28.82 9.05
N GLY A 232 -11.45 -27.85 8.33
CA GLY A 232 -12.34 -26.86 7.76
C GLY A 232 -11.69 -25.65 7.16
N ARG A 233 -12.52 -24.86 6.48
CA ARG A 233 -12.10 -23.60 5.88
C ARG A 233 -13.11 -22.50 6.13
N ALA A 234 -12.63 -21.33 6.50
CA ALA A 234 -13.41 -20.10 6.54
C ALA A 234 -12.87 -19.10 5.51
N VAL A 235 -13.71 -18.72 4.55
CA VAL A 235 -13.38 -17.79 3.45
C VAL A 235 -14.29 -16.57 3.52
N ALA A 236 -13.71 -15.38 3.69
CA ALA A 236 -14.43 -14.11 3.61
C ALA A 236 -13.87 -13.25 2.46
N ASP A 237 -14.67 -12.93 1.46
CA ASP A 237 -14.26 -12.16 0.29
C ASP A 237 -15.19 -10.94 0.11
N ALA A 238 -14.64 -9.74 0.30
CA ALA A 238 -15.33 -8.48 0.19
C ALA A 238 -14.63 -7.57 -0.82
N VAL A 239 -15.36 -7.17 -1.88
CA VAL A 239 -14.90 -6.12 -2.80
C VAL A 239 -16.00 -5.07 -2.94
N ALA A 240 -15.71 -3.82 -2.59
CA ALA A 240 -16.73 -2.78 -2.60
C ALA A 240 -17.05 -2.34 -4.05
N LEU A 241 -16.02 -2.01 -4.83
CA LEU A 241 -16.14 -1.62 -6.23
C LEU A 241 -15.18 -2.44 -7.10
N GLN A 242 -15.71 -3.37 -7.91
CA GLN A 242 -14.95 -4.20 -8.85
C GLN A 242 -15.22 -3.78 -10.29
N GLY A 243 -14.18 -3.69 -11.12
CA GLY A 243 -14.27 -3.20 -12.49
C GLY A 243 -14.63 -1.73 -12.54
N ALA A 244 -14.04 -0.94 -11.64
CA ALA A 244 -14.31 0.48 -11.43
C ALA A 244 -13.76 1.36 -12.56
N ASN A 245 -14.40 1.33 -13.74
CA ASN A 245 -14.19 2.28 -14.82
C ASN A 245 -15.17 3.46 -14.65
N ILE A 246 -14.81 4.41 -13.79
CA ILE A 246 -15.70 5.45 -13.27
C ILE A 246 -15.40 6.81 -13.89
N LYS A 247 -16.46 7.56 -14.22
CA LYS A 247 -16.42 8.98 -14.53
C LYS A 247 -17.46 9.70 -13.69
N THR A 248 -17.06 10.69 -12.90
CA THR A 248 -18.04 11.45 -12.11
C THR A 248 -18.86 12.38 -13.00
N THR A 249 -20.09 12.69 -12.57
CA THR A 249 -20.98 13.63 -13.29
C THR A 249 -20.50 15.09 -13.13
N PRO A 250 -20.83 15.98 -14.10
CA PRO A 250 -20.40 17.38 -14.10
C PRO A 250 -20.79 18.24 -12.89
N THR A 251 -21.73 17.79 -12.07
CA THR A 251 -22.15 18.51 -10.85
C THR A 251 -21.81 17.77 -9.56
N GLY A 252 -21.13 16.62 -9.66
CA GLY A 252 -20.83 15.78 -8.51
C GLY A 252 -22.11 15.37 -7.77
N ASN A 253 -22.09 15.46 -6.45
CA ASN A 253 -23.21 15.23 -5.55
C ASN A 253 -24.17 16.45 -5.47
N GLY A 254 -23.84 17.58 -6.11
CA GLY A 254 -24.59 18.84 -6.00
C GLY A 254 -24.23 19.71 -4.79
N ASP A 255 -23.25 19.29 -3.98
CA ASP A 255 -22.75 19.99 -2.79
C ASP A 255 -21.36 20.63 -2.99
N GLY A 256 -20.83 20.56 -4.22
CA GLY A 256 -19.47 21.01 -4.56
C GLY A 256 -18.44 19.88 -4.62
N ASN A 257 -18.80 18.66 -4.22
CA ASN A 257 -17.93 17.49 -4.26
C ASN A 257 -18.43 16.43 -5.23
N ALA A 258 -17.53 15.59 -5.73
CA ALA A 258 -17.84 14.33 -6.39
C ALA A 258 -17.21 13.17 -5.61
N THR A 259 -18.02 12.21 -5.16
CA THR A 259 -17.57 11.19 -4.21
C THR A 259 -17.54 9.79 -4.83
N ILE A 260 -16.41 9.12 -4.72
CA ILE A 260 -16.22 7.71 -5.07
C ILE A 260 -15.64 7.03 -3.84
N VAL A 261 -16.39 6.11 -3.23
CA VAL A 261 -15.95 5.43 -2.01
C VAL A 261 -16.19 3.95 -2.13
N GLY A 262 -15.14 3.16 -1.92
CA GLY A 262 -15.20 1.72 -1.78
C GLY A 262 -14.60 1.29 -0.44
N ASN A 263 -15.44 0.92 0.51
CA ASN A 263 -15.03 0.40 1.81
C ASN A 263 -15.39 -1.09 1.91
N ALA A 264 -14.39 -1.95 2.06
CA ALA A 264 -14.54 -3.38 2.21
C ALA A 264 -13.97 -3.85 3.55
N LYS A 265 -14.76 -4.67 4.26
CA LYS A 265 -14.31 -5.41 5.43
C LYS A 265 -14.49 -6.91 5.20
N ALA A 266 -13.46 -7.70 5.47
CA ALA A 266 -13.55 -9.16 5.50
C ALA A 266 -13.11 -9.69 6.86
N THR A 267 -13.96 -10.50 7.49
CA THR A 267 -13.65 -11.15 8.75
C THR A 267 -13.74 -12.66 8.59
N THR A 268 -12.64 -13.34 8.85
CA THR A 268 -12.58 -14.80 8.90
C THR A 268 -12.10 -15.24 10.27
N GLY A 269 -12.42 -16.47 10.67
CA GLY A 269 -11.85 -17.01 11.90
C GLY A 269 -12.64 -18.13 12.55
N LEU A 270 -12.35 -18.32 13.83
CA LEU A 270 -12.86 -19.41 14.66
C LEU A 270 -13.75 -18.86 15.78
N LYS A 271 -14.95 -19.42 15.93
CA LYS A 271 -15.82 -19.15 17.08
C LYS A 271 -16.01 -20.39 17.95
N GLY A 272 -16.00 -20.24 19.27
CA GLY A 272 -16.31 -21.35 20.18
C GLY A 272 -15.08 -21.95 20.84
N LEU A 273 -15.07 -23.27 21.01
CA LEU A 273 -14.04 -23.98 21.78
C LEU A 273 -12.90 -24.41 20.85
N ILE A 274 -11.68 -24.28 21.34
CA ILE A 274 -10.50 -24.76 20.62
C ILE A 274 -10.44 -26.29 20.74
N PRO A 275 -10.39 -27.05 19.62
CA PRO A 275 -10.33 -28.51 19.66
C PRO A 275 -9.08 -29.03 20.40
N THR A 276 -9.17 -30.19 21.06
CA THR A 276 -7.99 -30.82 21.68
C THR A 276 -7.00 -31.42 20.67
N SER A 277 -7.41 -31.58 19.41
CA SER A 277 -6.58 -32.07 18.31
C SER A 277 -7.08 -31.55 16.96
N LEU A 278 -6.16 -31.29 16.03
CA LEU A 278 -6.45 -31.14 14.61
C LEU A 278 -6.38 -32.49 13.89
N SER A 279 -6.96 -32.56 12.69
CA SER A 279 -6.70 -33.69 11.79
C SER A 279 -5.29 -33.59 11.23
N GLU A 280 -4.56 -34.71 11.12
CA GLU A 280 -3.29 -34.72 10.38
C GLU A 280 -3.51 -34.26 8.91
N PRO A 281 -2.56 -33.53 8.32
CA PRO A 281 -2.61 -33.16 6.91
C PRO A 281 -2.60 -34.43 6.04
N GLU A 282 -3.54 -34.55 5.11
CA GLU A 282 -3.54 -35.62 4.12
C GLU A 282 -3.33 -35.02 2.72
N ASN A 283 -2.41 -35.58 1.94
CA ASN A 283 -2.17 -35.19 0.54
C ASN A 283 -1.86 -33.70 0.30
N GLY A 284 -1.33 -32.98 1.29
CA GLY A 284 -1.00 -31.55 1.19
C GLY A 284 -2.17 -30.60 1.51
N GLU A 285 -3.31 -31.11 1.98
CA GLU A 285 -4.39 -30.26 2.50
C GLU A 285 -4.17 -29.94 3.98
N LEU A 286 -4.25 -28.65 4.31
CA LEU A 286 -4.17 -28.14 5.67
C LEU A 286 -5.43 -28.54 6.46
N ALA A 287 -5.27 -28.75 7.76
CA ALA A 287 -6.37 -29.12 8.65
C ALA A 287 -7.36 -27.96 8.81
N VAL A 288 -6.86 -26.74 9.01
CA VAL A 288 -7.69 -25.53 9.09
C VAL A 288 -7.10 -24.43 8.23
N GLU A 289 -7.96 -23.79 7.46
CA GLU A 289 -7.56 -22.72 6.56
C GLU A 289 -8.43 -21.48 6.75
N PHE A 290 -7.77 -20.32 6.92
CA PHE A 290 -8.42 -19.03 7.00
C PHE A 290 -8.02 -18.18 5.79
N ARG A 291 -8.99 -17.84 4.95
CA ARG A 291 -8.79 -16.92 3.83
C ARG A 291 -9.67 -15.69 4.02
N ALA A 292 -9.07 -14.51 3.92
CA ALA A 292 -9.85 -13.28 3.89
C ALA A 292 -9.27 -12.27 2.91
N GLN A 293 -10.15 -11.70 2.09
CA GLN A 293 -9.81 -10.67 1.12
C GLN A 293 -10.76 -9.48 1.28
N ALA A 294 -10.21 -8.29 1.44
CA ALA A 294 -10.95 -7.04 1.47
C ALA A 294 -10.31 -6.04 0.51
N ILE A 295 -11.01 -5.69 -0.56
CA ILE A 295 -10.57 -4.68 -1.54
C ILE A 295 -11.58 -3.54 -1.61
N GLY A 296 -11.14 -2.32 -1.33
CA GLY A 296 -11.97 -1.14 -1.46
C GLY A 296 -12.35 -0.87 -2.91
N ILE A 297 -11.34 -0.61 -3.76
CA ILE A 297 -11.52 -0.35 -5.19
C ILE A 297 -10.59 -1.25 -6.01
N ASP A 298 -11.17 -2.05 -6.89
CA ASP A 298 -10.44 -2.83 -7.90
C ASP A 298 -10.87 -2.37 -9.29
N ALA A 299 -10.07 -1.52 -9.93
CA ALA A 299 -10.49 -0.85 -11.15
C ALA A 299 -10.31 -1.70 -12.42
N GLY A 300 -9.32 -2.58 -12.44
CA GLY A 300 -8.97 -3.39 -13.60
C GLY A 300 -7.97 -4.50 -13.27
N THR A 301 -7.11 -4.85 -14.22
CA THR A 301 -6.06 -5.85 -14.03
C THR A 301 -4.68 -5.20 -14.04
N GLU A 302 -3.65 -5.94 -13.62
CA GLU A 302 -2.26 -5.44 -13.63
C GLU A 302 -1.82 -4.85 -14.97
N SER A 303 -2.16 -5.54 -16.06
CA SER A 303 -1.80 -5.16 -17.44
C SER A 303 -2.81 -4.22 -18.12
N ASN A 304 -3.96 -3.95 -17.51
CA ASN A 304 -5.04 -3.16 -18.08
C ASN A 304 -5.81 -2.46 -16.96
N ARG A 305 -5.25 -1.34 -16.49
CA ARG A 305 -5.81 -0.55 -15.39
C ARG A 305 -7.18 0.03 -15.78
N GLY A 306 -8.10 0.06 -14.82
CA GLY A 306 -9.36 0.77 -14.97
C GLY A 306 -9.16 2.28 -14.82
N ARG A 307 -10.06 3.08 -15.36
CA ARG A 307 -9.93 4.55 -15.34
C ARG A 307 -10.91 5.14 -14.34
N ILE A 308 -10.43 6.02 -13.46
CA ILE A 308 -11.27 6.79 -12.54
C ILE A 308 -11.06 8.27 -12.85
N GLU A 309 -12.07 8.89 -13.46
CA GLU A 309 -12.06 10.29 -13.87
C GLU A 309 -12.95 11.13 -12.95
N GLY A 310 -12.29 11.98 -12.16
CA GLY A 310 -12.91 13.09 -11.44
C GLY A 310 -13.45 14.17 -12.38
N ASN A 311 -14.39 14.96 -11.88
CA ASN A 311 -14.94 16.09 -12.59
C ASN A 311 -14.03 17.28 -12.35
N SER A 312 -13.71 17.98 -13.43
CA SER A 312 -12.77 19.09 -13.35
C SER A 312 -13.30 20.35 -12.67
N ALA A 313 -14.58 20.47 -12.35
CA ALA A 313 -15.10 21.68 -11.68
C ALA A 313 -15.35 21.55 -10.17
N THR A 314 -15.28 20.34 -9.62
CA THR A 314 -15.65 20.01 -8.23
C THR A 314 -14.49 19.35 -7.51
N ASN A 315 -14.47 19.42 -6.18
CA ASN A 315 -13.53 18.66 -5.37
C ASN A 315 -13.88 17.17 -5.47
N ASN A 316 -12.94 16.35 -5.89
CA ASN A 316 -13.10 14.92 -6.06
C ASN A 316 -12.61 14.23 -4.79
N TYR A 317 -13.46 13.42 -4.18
CA TYR A 317 -13.12 12.60 -3.02
C TYR A 317 -13.15 11.13 -3.43
N ILE A 318 -11.98 10.55 -3.64
CA ILE A 318 -11.80 9.16 -4.07
C ILE A 318 -11.15 8.38 -2.93
N GLN A 319 -11.88 7.44 -2.35
CA GLN A 319 -11.38 6.64 -1.23
C GLN A 319 -11.58 5.14 -1.48
N GLY A 320 -10.50 4.39 -1.32
CA GLY A 320 -10.52 2.92 -1.26
C GLY A 320 -10.03 2.45 0.11
N THR A 321 -10.81 1.60 0.78
CA THR A 321 -10.43 1.00 2.06
C THR A 321 -10.63 -0.52 2.04
N GLY A 322 -9.57 -1.27 2.34
CA GLY A 322 -9.61 -2.71 2.52
C GLY A 322 -9.15 -3.11 3.92
N PHE A 323 -10.04 -3.73 4.71
CA PHE A 323 -9.70 -4.17 6.06
C PHE A 323 -10.00 -5.65 6.28
N VAL A 324 -8.98 -6.39 6.72
CA VAL A 324 -9.10 -7.81 7.06
C VAL A 324 -8.95 -8.02 8.55
N GLU A 325 -9.83 -8.85 9.12
CA GLU A 325 -9.76 -9.29 10.50
C GLU A 325 -9.74 -10.83 10.56
N LEU A 326 -8.67 -11.37 11.15
CA LEU A 326 -8.62 -12.76 11.59
C LEU A 326 -9.04 -12.81 13.07
N ASP A 327 -10.30 -13.18 13.31
CA ASP A 327 -10.88 -13.27 14.65
C ASP A 327 -10.73 -14.68 15.21
N VAL A 328 -9.75 -14.85 16.08
CA VAL A 328 -9.41 -16.11 16.76
C VAL A 328 -9.38 -15.87 18.28
N PRO A 329 -9.92 -16.78 19.11
CA PRO A 329 -9.96 -16.60 20.56
C PRO A 329 -8.55 -16.44 21.18
N ASN A 330 -8.40 -15.54 22.16
CA ASN A 330 -7.13 -15.25 22.85
C ASN A 330 -6.53 -16.49 23.59
N GLU A 331 -5.22 -16.42 23.88
CA GLU A 331 -4.42 -17.48 24.51
C GLU A 331 -4.97 -18.07 25.81
N GLU A 332 -5.77 -17.32 26.57
CA GLU A 332 -6.37 -17.81 27.83
C GLU A 332 -7.39 -18.96 27.61
N TYR A 333 -7.83 -19.17 26.36
CA TYR A 333 -8.66 -20.29 25.92
C TYR A 333 -7.90 -21.34 25.09
N LEU A 334 -6.58 -21.16 24.87
CA LEU A 334 -5.66 -22.17 24.33
C LEU A 334 -5.29 -23.14 25.45
N VAL A 335 -6.17 -24.07 25.78
CA VAL A 335 -5.91 -25.04 26.87
C VAL A 335 -4.78 -26.03 26.50
N ASN A 336 -4.30 -26.06 25.26
CA ASN A 336 -3.05 -26.71 24.84
C ASN A 336 -2.39 -25.88 23.72
N SER A 337 -1.15 -25.45 23.95
CA SER A 337 -0.38 -24.53 23.11
C SER A 337 0.19 -25.13 21.80
N GLU A 338 -0.45 -26.14 21.22
CA GLU A 338 0.11 -26.88 20.06
C GLU A 338 -0.46 -26.42 18.70
N LEU A 339 -1.58 -25.70 18.65
CA LEU A 339 -2.14 -25.17 17.41
C LEU A 339 -1.30 -24.08 16.72
N VAL A 340 -0.46 -23.39 17.50
CA VAL A 340 0.21 -22.16 17.12
C VAL A 340 1.45 -22.41 16.25
N ASN A 341 1.97 -23.65 16.23
CA ASN A 341 3.23 -24.01 15.55
C ASN A 341 3.13 -25.29 14.70
N GLU A 342 1.92 -25.77 14.40
CA GLU A 342 1.74 -26.95 13.54
C GLU A 342 1.66 -26.55 12.06
N GLU A 343 2.40 -27.24 11.19
CA GLU A 343 2.32 -27.18 9.71
C GLU A 343 0.89 -27.43 9.15
N CYS A 344 -0.07 -27.74 10.02
CA CYS A 344 -1.44 -28.09 9.70
C CYS A 344 -2.38 -26.88 9.48
N CYS A 345 -1.97 -25.65 9.78
CA CYS A 345 -2.80 -24.44 9.62
C CYS A 345 -2.26 -23.50 8.52
N GLY A 346 -3.17 -22.90 7.75
CA GLY A 346 -2.83 -21.93 6.70
C GLY A 346 -3.68 -20.68 6.78
N THR A 347 -3.05 -19.55 6.49
CA THR A 347 -3.68 -18.24 6.55
C THR A 347 -3.32 -17.43 5.31
N GLU A 348 -4.32 -16.98 4.55
CA GLU A 348 -4.14 -16.06 3.41
C GLU A 348 -4.97 -14.80 3.66
N LEU A 349 -4.32 -13.66 3.88
CA LEU A 349 -5.01 -12.39 4.18
C LEU A 349 -4.59 -11.33 3.17
N THR A 350 -5.57 -10.79 2.46
CA THR A 350 -5.38 -9.73 1.46
C THR A 350 -6.18 -8.49 1.84
N ALA A 351 -5.51 -7.39 2.15
CA ALA A 351 -6.15 -6.11 2.46
C ALA A 351 -5.63 -5.02 1.52
N ILE A 352 -6.50 -4.51 0.65
CA ILE A 352 -6.12 -3.54 -0.37
C ILE A 352 -7.08 -2.36 -0.36
N GLY A 353 -6.55 -1.14 -0.21
CA GLY A 353 -7.35 0.08 -0.31
C GLY A 353 -7.88 0.26 -1.73
N MET A 354 -6.98 0.48 -2.67
CA MET A 354 -7.27 0.55 -4.09
C MET A 354 -6.16 -0.06 -4.95
N GLN A 355 -6.53 -0.58 -6.12
CA GLN A 355 -5.57 -1.13 -7.06
C GLN A 355 -5.97 -1.02 -8.53
N ASN A 356 -4.97 -1.19 -9.40
CA ASN A 356 -5.11 -1.36 -10.84
C ASN A 356 -5.87 -0.20 -11.50
N ALA A 357 -5.57 1.03 -11.09
CA ALA A 357 -6.34 2.22 -11.48
C ALA A 357 -5.45 3.32 -12.08
N ASP A 358 -5.93 3.97 -13.13
CA ASP A 358 -5.44 5.28 -13.56
C ASP A 358 -6.44 6.32 -13.05
N ILE A 359 -6.03 7.13 -12.07
CA ILE A 359 -6.84 8.14 -11.43
C ILE A 359 -6.46 9.51 -11.99
N THR A 360 -7.45 10.25 -12.47
CA THR A 360 -7.28 11.65 -12.88
C THR A 360 -8.39 12.49 -12.29
N THR A 361 -8.06 13.52 -11.51
CA THR A 361 -9.03 14.50 -11.02
C THR A 361 -8.89 15.81 -11.79
N GLY A 362 -9.27 16.98 -11.26
CA GLY A 362 -9.31 18.18 -12.09
C GLY A 362 -8.97 19.51 -11.43
N LEU A 363 -9.88 20.48 -11.34
CA LEU A 363 -9.54 21.86 -10.94
C LEU A 363 -9.92 22.21 -9.49
N GLY A 364 -10.45 21.25 -8.73
CA GLY A 364 -10.88 21.45 -7.34
C GLY A 364 -9.80 20.96 -6.38
N ASP A 365 -9.95 21.26 -5.09
CA ASP A 365 -9.07 20.69 -4.07
C ASP A 365 -9.45 19.21 -3.90
N ASP A 366 -8.69 18.33 -4.55
CA ASP A 366 -9.01 16.93 -4.74
C ASP A 366 -8.32 16.06 -3.68
N ALA A 367 -8.94 14.92 -3.37
CA ALA A 367 -8.43 13.98 -2.37
C ALA A 367 -8.50 12.54 -2.90
N VAL A 368 -7.35 11.87 -2.91
CA VAL A 368 -7.21 10.46 -3.26
C VAL A 368 -6.61 9.70 -2.07
N MET A 369 -7.39 8.79 -1.49
CA MET A 369 -7.03 8.11 -0.24
C MET A 369 -7.15 6.59 -0.38
N GLY A 370 -6.02 5.91 -0.34
CA GLY A 370 -5.96 4.46 -0.16
C GLY A 370 -5.68 4.14 1.31
N MET A 371 -6.46 3.21 1.87
CA MET A 371 -6.25 2.73 3.22
C MET A 371 -6.35 1.22 3.27
N ALA A 372 -5.42 0.57 3.96
CA ALA A 372 -5.53 -0.86 4.21
C ALA A 372 -5.13 -1.25 5.64
N GLY A 373 -5.62 -2.39 6.09
CA GLY A 373 -5.22 -2.90 7.39
C GLY A 373 -5.56 -4.38 7.58
N ILE A 374 -4.67 -5.05 8.31
CA ILE A 374 -4.86 -6.43 8.74
C ILE A 374 -4.82 -6.44 10.27
N LYS A 375 -5.81 -7.08 10.88
CA LYS A 375 -5.88 -7.31 12.31
C LYS A 375 -5.90 -8.80 12.57
N THR A 376 -4.93 -9.29 13.34
CA THR A 376 -4.81 -10.71 13.73
C THR A 376 -4.77 -10.84 15.25
N GLY A 377 -5.22 -11.99 15.77
CA GLY A 377 -4.92 -12.40 17.14
C GLY A 377 -3.47 -12.90 17.27
N VAL A 378 -2.88 -12.76 18.47
CA VAL A 378 -1.43 -12.83 18.80
C VAL A 378 -0.68 -14.12 18.40
N ALA A 379 -1.30 -15.17 17.86
CA ALA A 379 -0.67 -16.50 17.82
C ALA A 379 -1.11 -17.45 16.67
N VAL A 380 -1.36 -16.99 15.43
CA VAL A 380 -1.88 -17.90 14.36
C VAL A 380 -1.07 -17.88 13.05
N LEU A 381 0.03 -17.16 12.97
CA LEU A 381 0.82 -17.09 11.73
C LEU A 381 2.12 -17.88 11.87
N SER A 382 2.19 -19.06 11.26
CA SER A 382 3.46 -19.71 10.96
C SER A 382 4.05 -19.10 9.67
N GLU A 383 5.33 -18.75 9.71
CA GLU A 383 6.04 -18.10 8.59
C GLU A 383 6.06 -18.94 7.29
N GLU A 384 6.01 -20.27 7.40
CA GLU A 384 6.11 -21.15 6.22
C GLU A 384 4.78 -21.36 5.46
N SER A 385 3.63 -21.05 6.06
CA SER A 385 2.30 -21.36 5.48
C SER A 385 1.33 -20.17 5.44
N SER A 386 1.77 -18.98 5.87
CA SER A 386 0.95 -17.77 5.89
C SER A 386 1.33 -16.82 4.75
N GLN A 387 0.34 -16.36 3.99
CA GLN A 387 0.51 -15.33 2.95
C GLN A 387 -0.23 -14.07 3.38
N LEU A 388 0.50 -12.96 3.52
CA LEU A 388 -0.05 -11.65 3.76
C LEU A 388 0.17 -10.78 2.53
N ASP A 389 -0.89 -10.13 2.10
CA ASP A 389 -0.90 -9.19 0.99
C ASP A 389 -1.55 -7.88 1.43
N LEU A 390 -0.76 -6.81 1.56
CA LEU A 390 -1.21 -5.54 2.14
C LEU A 390 -0.78 -4.37 1.24
N ALA A 391 -1.72 -3.52 0.83
CA ALA A 391 -1.41 -2.25 0.16
C ALA A 391 -2.50 -1.22 0.38
N ALA A 392 -2.14 0.03 0.65
CA ALA A 392 -3.11 1.12 0.54
C ALA A 392 -3.45 1.41 -0.93
N ILE A 393 -2.43 1.54 -1.78
CA ILE A 393 -2.51 1.89 -3.19
C ILE A 393 -1.54 1.00 -3.96
N ARG A 394 -2.01 0.22 -4.93
CA ARG A 394 -1.18 -0.73 -5.69
C ARG A 394 -1.39 -0.60 -7.19
N ASN A 395 -0.30 -0.56 -7.97
CA ASN A 395 -0.39 -0.52 -9.43
C ASN A 395 -1.36 0.58 -9.91
N THR A 396 -1.18 1.78 -9.37
CA THR A 396 -2.09 2.91 -9.60
C THR A 396 -1.32 4.18 -9.91
N ASP A 397 -1.67 4.81 -11.02
CA ASP A 397 -1.19 6.16 -11.36
C ASP A 397 -2.23 7.19 -10.90
N ILE A 398 -1.76 8.32 -10.35
CA ILE A 398 -2.61 9.39 -9.83
C ILE A 398 -2.16 10.73 -10.43
N SER A 399 -3.12 11.49 -10.95
CA SER A 399 -2.90 12.86 -11.42
C SER A 399 -4.03 13.78 -10.93
N THR A 400 -3.77 14.74 -10.03
CA THR A 400 -4.87 15.50 -9.41
C THR A 400 -5.22 16.83 -10.07
N GLY A 401 -4.25 17.58 -10.62
CA GLY A 401 -4.53 18.65 -11.57
C GLY A 401 -4.27 20.06 -11.04
N LEU A 402 -5.31 20.86 -10.80
CA LEU A 402 -5.21 22.16 -10.13
C LEU A 402 -5.98 22.10 -8.81
N GLY A 403 -5.56 22.90 -7.84
CA GLY A 403 -6.16 22.92 -6.51
C GLY A 403 -5.12 22.49 -5.49
N ASN A 404 -5.41 22.66 -4.21
CA ASN A 404 -4.53 22.15 -3.18
C ASN A 404 -4.95 20.71 -2.86
N ASP A 405 -4.24 19.76 -3.47
CA ASP A 405 -4.62 18.38 -3.54
C ASP A 405 -3.98 17.54 -2.44
N VAL A 406 -4.62 16.41 -2.11
CA VAL A 406 -4.17 15.50 -1.06
C VAL A 406 -4.16 14.06 -1.56
N VAL A 407 -2.99 13.42 -1.52
CA VAL A 407 -2.82 11.99 -1.81
C VAL A 407 -2.30 11.26 -0.58
N ILE A 408 -3.06 10.29 -0.09
CA ILE A 408 -2.72 9.52 1.12
C ILE A 408 -2.74 8.03 0.78
N GLY A 409 -1.60 7.37 1.00
CA GLY A 409 -1.55 5.93 1.15
C GLY A 409 -1.30 5.62 2.62
N GLN A 410 -2.19 4.86 3.27
CA GLN A 410 -1.97 4.44 4.65
C GLN A 410 -2.24 2.96 4.87
N VAL A 411 -1.25 2.24 5.38
CA VAL A 411 -1.42 0.89 5.92
C VAL A 411 -1.45 0.95 7.43
N THR A 412 -2.29 0.14 8.06
CA THR A 412 -2.36 0.02 9.52
C THR A 412 -2.16 -1.44 9.94
N HIS A 413 -1.11 -1.69 10.73
CA HIS A 413 -0.92 -2.95 11.44
C HIS A 413 -0.38 -2.69 12.86
N LEU A 414 -0.83 -3.51 13.82
CA LEU A 414 -0.22 -3.65 15.15
C LEU A 414 -0.03 -5.16 15.40
N PRO A 415 1.23 -5.60 15.45
CA PRO A 415 1.63 -6.68 16.31
C PRO A 415 2.87 -6.20 17.10
N THR A 416 2.90 -6.42 18.41
CA THR A 416 4.16 -6.71 19.09
C THR A 416 3.84 -7.57 20.32
N PRO A 417 4.76 -8.42 20.81
CA PRO A 417 6.21 -8.35 20.57
C PRO A 417 6.88 -9.65 20.09
N ASP A 418 7.92 -9.43 19.29
CA ASP A 418 8.98 -10.35 18.86
C ASP A 418 8.64 -11.24 17.63
N GLU A 419 9.36 -10.99 16.53
CA GLU A 419 9.44 -11.79 15.28
C GLU A 419 8.27 -11.67 14.28
N PHE A 420 8.17 -10.51 13.63
CA PHE A 420 8.00 -10.41 12.17
C PHE A 420 8.76 -9.14 11.79
N ASP A 421 9.67 -9.24 10.82
CA ASP A 421 10.73 -8.24 10.56
C ASP A 421 10.21 -6.79 10.64
N THR A 422 10.87 -5.98 11.46
CA THR A 422 10.53 -4.58 11.75
C THR A 422 10.78 -3.64 10.57
N THR A 423 11.02 -4.18 9.38
CA THR A 423 10.86 -3.50 8.09
C THR A 423 9.38 -3.40 7.66
N THR A 424 8.50 -4.25 8.22
CA THR A 424 7.11 -4.46 7.78
C THR A 424 6.02 -3.47 8.20
N SER A 425 6.38 -2.22 8.51
CA SER A 425 5.45 -1.07 8.36
C SER A 425 5.19 -0.70 6.89
N ASP A 426 5.16 -1.76 6.05
CA ASP A 426 5.62 -1.81 4.67
C ASP A 426 4.57 -1.28 3.67
N LEU A 427 5.00 -0.31 2.88
CA LEU A 427 4.49 0.01 1.55
C LEU A 427 2.99 0.36 1.49
N ALA A 428 2.67 1.62 1.78
CA ALA A 428 1.39 2.17 1.42
C ALA A 428 1.18 2.17 -0.11
N PHE A 429 2.24 2.47 -0.86
CA PHE A 429 2.29 2.48 -2.31
C PHE A 429 3.10 1.25 -2.81
N ASN A 430 2.46 0.38 -3.60
CA ASN A 430 2.90 -0.93 -4.14
C ASN A 430 2.80 -2.17 -3.23
N GLY A 431 2.68 -2.01 -1.92
CA GLY A 431 2.30 -3.09 -1.00
C GLY A 431 3.35 -4.17 -0.72
N PHE A 432 3.16 -4.83 0.42
CA PHE A 432 3.93 -6.00 0.85
C PHE A 432 3.33 -7.28 0.26
N GLN A 433 4.15 -8.12 -0.39
CA GLN A 433 3.82 -9.50 -0.77
C GLN A 433 4.67 -10.44 0.08
N GLY A 434 4.05 -11.27 0.93
CA GLY A 434 4.77 -12.22 1.78
C GLY A 434 5.69 -13.17 1.00
N GLY A 435 6.98 -12.84 1.00
CA GLY A 435 8.11 -13.59 0.44
C GLY A 435 9.40 -13.01 1.04
N THR A 436 10.43 -13.84 1.24
CA THR A 436 11.67 -13.46 1.97
C THR A 436 12.17 -12.06 1.61
N PRO A 437 12.19 -11.11 2.57
CA PRO A 437 12.86 -9.82 2.41
C PRO A 437 14.32 -10.08 2.05
N GLY A 438 14.75 -9.66 0.85
CA GLY A 438 16.14 -9.78 0.41
C GLY A 438 16.45 -10.85 -0.65
N ALA A 439 15.45 -11.53 -1.24
CA ALA A 439 15.70 -12.42 -2.39
C ALA A 439 15.53 -11.74 -3.76
N GLU A 440 14.84 -10.60 -3.85
CA GLU A 440 14.77 -9.83 -5.09
C GLU A 440 16.03 -8.97 -5.22
N THR A 441 17.08 -9.57 -5.77
CA THR A 441 18.24 -8.82 -6.25
C THR A 441 17.77 -7.68 -7.16
N SER A 442 18.36 -6.50 -7.00
CA SER A 442 18.19 -5.32 -7.86
C SER A 442 18.34 -5.57 -9.38
N GLU A 443 18.77 -6.77 -9.78
CA GLU A 443 18.82 -7.21 -11.18
C GLU A 443 17.45 -7.64 -11.76
N GLU A 444 16.45 -7.99 -10.94
CA GLU A 444 15.05 -8.24 -11.41
C GLU A 444 14.17 -6.97 -11.44
N LEU A 445 14.64 -5.85 -10.87
CA LEU A 445 13.99 -4.54 -10.91
C LEU A 445 14.43 -3.68 -12.11
N ASN A 446 15.03 -4.28 -13.13
CA ASN A 446 15.54 -3.60 -14.33
C ASN A 446 14.55 -3.68 -15.52
N SER A 447 14.02 -2.51 -15.91
CA SER A 447 13.44 -2.16 -17.23
C SER A 447 12.02 -2.61 -17.63
N GLU A 448 11.33 -3.46 -16.87
CA GLU A 448 9.93 -3.85 -17.19
C GLU A 448 8.87 -3.52 -16.11
N ASN A 449 9.26 -3.14 -14.88
CA ASN A 449 8.33 -2.56 -13.91
C ASN A 449 8.18 -1.06 -14.19
N LYS A 450 7.02 -0.65 -14.73
CA LYS A 450 6.67 0.77 -14.76
C LYS A 450 6.54 1.24 -13.31
N ALA A 451 7.49 2.06 -12.83
CA ALA A 451 7.28 2.82 -11.61
C ALA A 451 5.94 3.54 -11.70
N ASN A 452 5.10 3.42 -10.68
CA ASN A 452 3.82 4.13 -10.63
C ASN A 452 4.10 5.61 -10.40
N THR A 453 3.23 6.48 -10.91
CA THR A 453 3.41 7.92 -10.76
C THR A 453 2.27 8.56 -9.99
N VAL A 454 2.62 9.41 -9.02
CA VAL A 454 1.69 10.36 -8.40
C VAL A 454 2.13 11.76 -8.80
N ARG A 455 1.24 12.53 -9.43
CA ARG A 455 1.49 13.91 -9.84
C ARG A 455 0.36 14.83 -9.37
N THR A 456 0.65 15.81 -8.53
CA THR A 456 -0.41 16.63 -7.94
C THR A 456 -0.73 17.88 -8.76
N GLY A 457 0.27 18.49 -9.40
CA GLY A 457 0.03 19.42 -10.51
C GLY A 457 0.23 20.88 -10.14
N ILE A 458 -0.84 21.66 -9.95
CA ILE A 458 -0.74 23.08 -9.58
C ILE A 458 -1.54 23.34 -8.31
N GLY A 459 -0.87 23.80 -7.26
CA GLY A 459 -1.43 24.13 -5.96
C GLY A 459 -0.40 23.86 -4.89
N ASP A 460 -0.72 24.20 -3.64
CA ASP A 460 0.12 23.76 -2.52
C ASP A 460 -0.39 22.36 -2.10
N ASP A 461 0.24 21.31 -2.60
CA ASP A 461 -0.24 19.93 -2.51
C ASP A 461 0.37 19.15 -1.34
N ALA A 462 -0.27 18.04 -0.96
CA ALA A 462 0.21 17.17 0.11
C ALA A 462 0.17 15.68 -0.28
N ILE A 463 1.29 15.00 -0.10
CA ILE A 463 1.43 13.56 -0.33
C ILE A 463 1.96 12.90 0.94
N SER A 464 1.33 11.79 1.38
CA SER A 464 1.83 11.02 2.53
C SER A 464 1.61 9.51 2.43
N GLY A 465 2.50 8.74 3.06
CA GLY A 465 2.47 7.27 3.13
C GLY A 465 3.86 6.63 3.15
N SER A 466 3.98 5.37 2.76
CA SER A 466 5.28 4.70 2.49
C SER A 466 5.32 4.24 1.04
N ALA A 467 6.47 4.28 0.37
CA ALA A 467 6.56 3.99 -1.06
C ALA A 467 7.65 3.00 -1.45
N ARG A 468 7.38 2.18 -2.47
CA ARG A 468 8.37 1.39 -3.19
C ARG A 468 8.12 1.45 -4.68
N ASP A 469 9.15 1.76 -5.46
CA ASP A 469 9.05 1.87 -6.93
C ASP A 469 7.98 2.88 -7.39
N TYR A 470 7.97 4.08 -6.77
CA TYR A 470 7.11 5.21 -7.16
C TYR A 470 7.92 6.44 -7.56
N THR A 471 7.32 7.24 -8.43
CA THR A 471 7.73 8.62 -8.68
C THR A 471 6.62 9.57 -8.19
N PHE A 472 6.99 10.51 -7.34
CA PHE A 472 6.12 11.57 -6.84
C PHE A 472 6.56 12.91 -7.42
N GLU A 473 5.61 13.67 -7.97
CA GLU A 473 5.83 15.00 -8.54
C GLU A 473 4.81 15.99 -7.95
N GLY A 474 5.28 16.98 -7.19
CA GLY A 474 4.45 18.04 -6.62
C GLY A 474 3.91 18.97 -7.72
N GLY A 475 4.82 19.60 -8.47
CA GLY A 475 4.47 20.39 -9.64
C GLY A 475 4.68 21.88 -9.43
N LEU A 476 3.63 22.69 -9.41
CA LEU A 476 3.70 24.14 -9.16
C LEU A 476 3.00 24.50 -7.86
N GLY A 477 3.69 25.14 -6.95
CA GLY A 477 3.18 25.54 -5.63
C GLY A 477 4.13 25.04 -4.55
N ASN A 478 3.83 25.33 -3.29
CA ASN A 478 4.67 24.89 -2.17
C ASN A 478 4.18 23.53 -1.68
N ASP A 479 4.76 22.46 -2.20
CA ASP A 479 4.29 21.10 -2.01
C ASP A 479 4.90 20.45 -0.77
N ASN A 480 4.17 19.51 -0.17
CA ASN A 480 4.63 18.74 0.98
C ASN A 480 4.53 17.24 0.71
N ILE A 481 5.67 16.59 0.50
CA ILE A 481 5.79 15.15 0.30
C ILE A 481 6.45 14.55 1.53
N ASN A 482 5.66 13.90 2.38
CA ASN A 482 6.13 13.30 3.62
C ASN A 482 5.90 11.79 3.62
N LEU A 483 6.97 11.03 3.38
CA LEU A 483 6.92 9.57 3.40
C LEU A 483 7.47 9.01 4.73
N ASP A 484 6.85 7.96 5.24
CA ASP A 484 7.38 7.25 6.41
C ASP A 484 8.61 6.43 5.99
N ASN A 485 8.50 5.69 4.87
CA ASN A 485 9.59 4.86 4.31
C ASN A 485 9.60 4.94 2.77
N ALA A 486 10.77 4.83 2.14
CA ALA A 486 10.91 4.96 0.68
C ALA A 486 12.01 4.07 0.06
N TRP A 487 11.65 3.15 -0.85
CA TRP A 487 12.60 2.30 -1.58
C TRP A 487 12.50 2.50 -3.09
N ASN A 488 13.62 2.63 -3.81
CA ASN A 488 13.67 2.88 -5.26
C ASN A 488 12.68 3.98 -5.68
N THR A 489 12.61 5.05 -4.89
CA THR A 489 11.56 6.06 -5.00
C THR A 489 12.19 7.38 -5.40
N SER A 490 11.49 8.13 -6.26
CA SER A 490 11.91 9.49 -6.65
C SER A 490 10.88 10.50 -6.19
N LEU A 491 11.30 11.53 -5.47
CA LEU A 491 10.49 12.68 -5.07
C LEU A 491 10.98 13.91 -5.82
N MET A 492 10.06 14.60 -6.48
CA MET A 492 10.30 15.84 -7.22
C MET A 492 9.35 16.92 -6.69
N GLY A 493 9.89 17.99 -6.13
CA GLY A 493 9.10 19.12 -5.62
C GLY A 493 8.48 19.88 -6.79
N GLY A 494 9.33 20.49 -7.61
CA GLY A 494 8.91 21.16 -8.84
C GLY A 494 9.24 22.64 -8.80
N ILE A 495 8.24 23.52 -8.82
CA ILE A 495 8.42 24.97 -8.70
C ILE A 495 7.64 25.46 -7.49
N GLY A 496 8.34 26.01 -6.52
CA GLY A 496 7.82 26.52 -5.26
C GLY A 496 8.80 26.21 -4.13
N ASP A 497 8.48 26.64 -2.92
CA ASP A 497 9.28 26.31 -1.73
C ASP A 497 8.76 24.98 -1.16
N ASP A 498 9.36 23.87 -1.59
CA ASP A 498 8.86 22.52 -1.34
C ASP A 498 9.45 21.88 -0.07
N ILE A 499 8.69 20.97 0.55
CA ILE A 499 9.16 20.16 1.68
C ILE A 499 9.06 18.69 1.30
N MET A 500 10.20 18.01 1.24
CA MET A 500 10.27 16.57 1.00
C MET A 500 11.01 15.90 2.15
N THR A 501 10.35 14.95 2.82
CA THR A 501 10.91 14.26 3.97
C THR A 501 10.60 12.77 3.93
N VAL A 502 11.63 11.96 4.17
CA VAL A 502 11.48 10.55 4.53
C VAL A 502 11.77 10.37 6.02
N GLY A 503 10.86 9.72 6.74
CA GLY A 503 10.86 9.71 8.20
C GLY A 503 11.78 8.67 8.83
N GLU A 504 11.69 7.43 8.37
CA GLU A 504 12.31 6.25 8.96
C GLU A 504 13.38 5.66 8.05
N THR A 505 13.01 4.80 7.10
CA THR A 505 13.98 4.09 6.23
C THR A 505 13.93 4.52 4.77
N SER A 506 15.10 4.62 4.14
CA SER A 506 15.24 4.80 2.69
C SER A 506 16.29 3.88 2.07
N GLN A 507 16.06 3.54 0.80
CA GLN A 507 17.07 2.91 -0.05
C GLN A 507 16.86 3.37 -1.49
N ASP A 508 17.96 3.75 -2.16
CA ASP A 508 17.92 4.19 -3.57
C ASP A 508 16.87 5.31 -3.77
N LEU A 509 16.82 6.25 -2.81
CA LEU A 509 15.93 7.41 -2.83
C LEU A 509 16.58 8.54 -3.63
N HIS A 510 15.79 9.14 -4.52
CA HIS A 510 16.17 10.33 -5.25
C HIS A 510 15.29 11.51 -4.82
N LEU A 511 15.90 12.57 -4.30
CA LEU A 511 15.24 13.83 -3.94
C LEU A 511 15.67 14.93 -4.89
N PHE A 512 14.71 15.58 -5.55
CA PHE A 512 14.94 16.73 -6.41
C PHE A 512 14.01 17.88 -6.00
N GLY A 513 14.55 18.93 -5.37
CA GLY A 513 13.78 20.11 -4.94
C GLY A 513 13.12 20.80 -6.11
N GLY A 514 13.94 21.24 -7.06
CA GLY A 514 13.48 21.91 -8.27
C GLY A 514 13.80 23.39 -8.20
N ALA A 515 12.82 24.27 -8.34
CA ALA A 515 13.05 25.71 -8.31
C ALA A 515 12.32 26.36 -7.14
N GLY A 516 13.07 26.95 -6.21
CA GLY A 516 12.50 27.61 -5.05
C GLY A 516 13.44 27.59 -3.85
N ARG A 517 12.90 27.46 -2.64
CA ARG A 517 13.69 27.24 -1.43
C ARG A 517 13.22 25.95 -0.80
N ASP A 518 13.89 24.88 -1.13
CA ASP A 518 13.41 23.54 -0.81
C ASP A 518 14.02 23.02 0.48
N VAL A 519 13.26 22.18 1.19
CA VAL A 519 13.72 21.43 2.35
C VAL A 519 13.68 19.95 2.00
N LEU A 520 14.87 19.38 1.80
CA LEU A 520 15.06 18.00 1.40
C LEU A 520 15.64 17.21 2.56
N LYS A 521 14.95 16.14 2.94
CA LYS A 521 15.39 15.24 3.99
C LYS A 521 15.26 13.79 3.56
N GLY A 522 16.40 13.14 3.39
CA GLY A 522 16.54 11.71 3.16
C GLY A 522 16.02 10.86 4.32
N GLY A 523 16.04 9.55 4.14
CA GLY A 523 15.68 8.58 5.19
C GLY A 523 16.93 8.05 5.89
N ASN A 524 16.76 7.34 6.99
CA ASN A 524 17.88 6.59 7.57
C ASN A 524 18.03 5.26 6.81
N GLY A 525 19.20 4.65 6.85
CA GLY A 525 19.29 3.24 6.50
C GLY A 525 18.59 2.28 7.48
N ASP A 526 18.13 1.11 6.99
CA ASP A 526 17.82 -0.17 7.64
C ASP A 526 18.98 -0.92 8.38
N GLY A 527 20.22 -0.42 8.34
CA GLY A 527 21.44 -1.04 8.87
C GLY A 527 22.25 -1.91 7.87
N GLY A 528 21.89 -1.91 6.58
CA GLY A 528 22.53 -2.63 5.48
C GLY A 528 23.79 -1.97 4.89
N LYS A 529 24.39 -2.60 3.86
CA LYS A 529 25.66 -2.16 3.25
C LYS A 529 25.50 -1.07 2.16
N PHE A 530 24.30 -0.84 1.65
CA PHE A 530 23.98 0.15 0.60
C PHE A 530 22.75 0.97 0.97
N ASP A 531 22.54 1.06 2.26
CA ASP A 531 21.27 1.34 2.84
C ASP A 531 21.29 2.77 3.39
N GLY A 532 20.21 3.51 3.12
CA GLY A 532 20.17 4.96 3.24
C GLY A 532 21.10 5.71 2.28
N ALA A 533 21.51 5.12 1.14
CA ALA A 533 22.27 5.85 0.14
C ALA A 533 21.33 6.72 -0.71
N ASP A 534 21.12 7.97 -0.29
CA ASP A 534 20.20 8.87 -0.94
C ASP A 534 20.93 9.79 -1.93
N ARG A 535 20.29 10.14 -3.04
CA ARG A 535 20.79 11.15 -3.97
C ARG A 535 19.92 12.40 -3.86
N ILE A 536 20.53 13.50 -3.42
CA ILE A 536 19.82 14.74 -3.06
C ILE A 536 20.32 15.90 -3.92
N GLU A 537 19.40 16.54 -4.62
CA GLU A 537 19.64 17.68 -5.49
C GLU A 537 18.64 18.79 -5.15
N GLY A 538 19.11 19.88 -4.53
CA GLY A 538 18.29 21.06 -4.21
C GLY A 538 17.67 21.67 -5.46
N GLY A 539 18.50 21.94 -6.46
CA GLY A 539 18.07 22.51 -7.74
C GLY A 539 18.43 23.99 -7.87
N ASP A 540 17.51 24.79 -8.39
CA ASP A 540 17.64 26.23 -8.57
C ASP A 540 17.04 26.94 -7.35
N GLY A 541 17.86 27.37 -6.41
CA GLY A 541 17.29 27.79 -5.14
C GLY A 541 18.28 28.13 -4.07
N ILE A 542 17.72 28.33 -2.87
CA ILE A 542 18.48 28.26 -1.63
C ILE A 542 17.82 27.16 -0.81
N ASP A 543 18.44 25.99 -0.84
CA ASP A 543 17.86 24.76 -0.37
C ASP A 543 18.57 24.29 0.90
N VAL A 544 17.86 23.43 1.61
CA VAL A 544 18.35 22.82 2.85
C VAL A 544 18.22 21.31 2.70
N SER A 545 19.37 20.66 2.57
CA SER A 545 19.48 19.22 2.39
C SER A 545 20.01 18.53 3.65
N GLU A 546 19.43 17.39 3.98
CA GLU A 546 19.84 16.49 5.07
C GLU A 546 19.76 15.06 4.53
N GLY A 547 20.89 14.35 4.51
CA GLY A 547 20.97 12.97 4.01
C GLY A 547 20.47 11.94 5.03
N GLN A 548 20.61 12.27 6.30
CA GLN A 548 20.47 11.42 7.47
C GLN A 548 21.58 10.38 7.61
N GLY A 549 21.23 9.10 7.55
CA GLY A 549 22.15 8.01 7.87
C GLY A 549 22.35 7.16 6.63
N GLY A 550 23.58 6.99 6.21
CA GLY A 550 23.91 6.24 5.01
C GLY A 550 25.13 6.84 4.35
N HIS A 551 25.25 6.63 3.04
CA HIS A 551 26.28 7.24 2.21
C HIS A 551 25.56 8.06 1.14
N ASP A 552 25.38 9.34 1.44
CA ASP A 552 24.53 10.21 0.63
C ASP A 552 25.33 10.91 -0.47
N THR A 553 24.67 11.22 -1.57
CA THR A 553 25.24 12.01 -2.66
C THR A 553 24.50 13.32 -2.79
N PHE A 554 25.17 14.42 -2.46
CA PHE A 554 24.66 15.78 -2.63
C PHE A 554 25.16 16.39 -3.93
N VAL A 555 24.24 16.94 -4.72
CA VAL A 555 24.47 17.14 -6.15
C VAL A 555 24.53 18.63 -6.50
N TYR A 556 25.65 19.00 -7.12
CA TYR A 556 25.96 20.32 -7.68
C TYR A 556 26.58 20.21 -9.09
N SER A 557 26.22 19.15 -9.84
CA SER A 557 26.68 18.92 -11.21
C SER A 557 26.03 19.85 -12.24
N SER A 558 24.82 20.33 -11.93
CA SER A 558 24.16 21.44 -12.60
C SER A 558 24.91 22.75 -12.33
N GLY A 559 25.33 23.45 -13.39
CA GLY A 559 26.01 24.73 -13.24
C GLY A 559 25.14 25.76 -12.49
N THR A 560 23.83 25.81 -12.73
CA THR A 560 22.97 26.81 -12.08
C THR A 560 22.86 26.62 -10.57
N SER A 561 22.85 25.38 -10.09
CA SER A 561 22.85 25.05 -8.66
C SER A 561 24.14 25.53 -7.97
N ALA A 562 25.30 25.31 -8.59
CA ALA A 562 26.57 25.84 -8.07
C ALA A 562 26.66 27.38 -8.12
N TRP A 563 25.95 28.01 -9.07
CA TRP A 563 25.88 29.46 -9.25
C TRP A 563 24.73 30.13 -8.49
N ASN A 564 23.99 29.49 -7.58
CA ASN A 564 22.92 30.14 -6.80
C ASN A 564 23.03 29.96 -5.27
N GLY A 565 24.09 29.30 -4.79
CA GLY A 565 24.30 28.92 -3.40
C GLY A 565 24.21 30.00 -2.30
N THR A 566 24.17 31.29 -2.65
CA THR A 566 23.97 32.42 -1.73
C THR A 566 23.02 33.44 -2.36
N GLU A 567 22.10 33.98 -1.56
CA GLU A 567 21.07 34.94 -2.00
C GLU A 567 21.64 36.19 -2.69
N ASN A 568 22.75 36.73 -2.19
CA ASN A 568 23.37 37.95 -2.73
C ASN A 568 24.83 38.11 -2.27
N ALA A 569 25.51 39.11 -2.85
CA ALA A 569 26.91 39.41 -2.57
C ALA A 569 27.18 39.83 -1.11
N GLU A 570 26.25 40.51 -0.44
CA GLU A 570 26.45 40.92 0.97
C GLU A 570 26.50 39.69 1.90
N VAL A 571 25.67 38.68 1.62
CA VAL A 571 25.70 37.39 2.34
C VAL A 571 27.01 36.66 2.06
N ASN A 572 27.44 36.61 0.80
CA ASN A 572 28.69 35.97 0.41
C ASN A 572 29.91 36.63 1.07
N ASP A 573 30.00 37.96 1.04
CA ASP A 573 31.09 38.73 1.65
C ASP A 573 31.15 38.50 3.17
N LEU A 574 29.99 38.40 3.82
CA LEU A 574 29.89 38.16 5.26
C LEU A 574 30.35 36.75 5.69
N LEU A 575 30.19 35.75 4.82
CA LEU A 575 30.65 34.38 5.05
C LEU A 575 32.16 34.23 4.79
N LEU A 576 32.68 35.01 3.85
CA LEU A 576 34.08 34.97 3.44
C LEU A 576 34.99 35.88 4.29
N ASP A 577 34.44 36.76 5.12
CA ASP A 577 35.20 37.59 6.05
C ASP A 577 35.08 37.07 7.48
N GLU A 578 36.16 36.47 7.98
CA GLU A 578 36.23 35.89 9.33
C GLU A 578 35.98 36.92 10.44
N ASP A 579 36.48 38.16 10.30
CA ASP A 579 36.27 39.21 11.30
C ASP A 579 34.79 39.62 11.33
N SER A 580 34.17 39.75 10.16
CA SER A 580 32.75 40.05 10.04
C SER A 580 31.90 38.90 10.60
N TRP A 581 32.17 37.65 10.20
CA TRP A 581 31.46 36.46 10.66
C TRP A 581 31.55 36.26 12.18
N THR A 582 32.73 36.39 12.76
CA THR A 582 32.95 36.19 14.21
C THR A 582 32.32 37.28 15.06
N SER A 583 32.11 38.48 14.50
CA SER A 583 31.45 39.60 15.18
C SER A 583 29.93 39.44 15.31
N LEU A 584 29.31 38.57 14.50
CA LEU A 584 27.86 38.32 14.51
C LEU A 584 27.41 37.56 15.74
N THR A 585 26.23 37.90 16.23
CA THR A 585 25.48 37.11 17.21
C THR A 585 24.99 35.79 16.60
N THR A 586 24.63 34.82 17.44
CA THR A 586 24.08 33.54 16.97
C THR A 586 22.83 33.71 16.11
N GLU A 587 21.93 34.64 16.46
CA GLU A 587 20.72 34.91 15.69
C GLU A 587 21.04 35.51 14.31
N GLU A 588 22.01 36.43 14.24
CA GLU A 588 22.49 36.98 12.97
C GLU A 588 23.12 35.90 12.10
N LYS A 589 23.95 35.01 12.67
CA LYS A 589 24.52 33.87 11.92
C LYS A 589 23.43 32.96 11.35
N VAL A 590 22.41 32.62 12.14
CA VAL A 590 21.27 31.82 11.66
C VAL A 590 20.55 32.52 10.50
N ASN A 591 20.34 33.83 10.59
CA ASN A 591 19.70 34.61 9.52
C ASN A 591 20.55 34.67 8.23
N VAL A 592 21.88 34.72 8.36
CA VAL A 592 22.80 34.69 7.22
C VAL A 592 22.79 33.30 6.57
N LEU A 593 22.87 32.23 7.36
CA LEU A 593 22.79 30.85 6.86
C LEU A 593 21.41 30.51 6.28
N GLY A 594 20.33 31.18 6.70
CA GLY A 594 19.01 31.03 6.07
C GLY A 594 18.91 31.61 4.66
N LYS A 595 20.00 32.19 4.15
CA LYS A 595 20.13 32.80 2.81
C LYS A 595 21.21 32.12 1.98
N THR A 596 21.60 30.92 2.40
CA THR A 596 22.60 30.10 1.74
C THR A 596 22.09 28.69 1.60
N GLU A 597 22.47 28.04 0.51
CA GLU A 597 22.35 26.60 0.34
C GLU A 597 23.06 25.87 1.49
N ARG A 598 22.48 24.78 1.98
CA ARG A 598 22.98 24.09 3.17
C ARG A 598 22.87 22.59 3.07
N ILE A 599 23.95 21.92 3.45
CA ILE A 599 23.95 20.50 3.81
C ILE A 599 24.14 20.39 5.32
N LYS A 600 23.21 19.75 6.02
CA LYS A 600 23.15 19.77 7.48
C LYS A 600 24.01 18.71 8.19
N ASP A 601 24.32 17.61 7.54
CA ASP A 601 24.83 16.41 8.19
C ASP A 601 25.92 15.68 7.42
N PHE A 602 26.64 16.39 6.54
CA PHE A 602 27.71 15.82 5.72
C PHE A 602 28.75 15.03 6.54
N VAL A 603 28.91 13.75 6.25
CA VAL A 603 29.88 12.86 6.89
C VAL A 603 31.05 12.59 5.95
N SER A 604 32.25 13.00 6.33
CA SER A 604 33.47 12.63 5.60
C SER A 604 33.95 11.23 5.98
N GLY A 605 34.35 10.44 4.99
CA GLY A 605 34.64 9.03 5.17
C GLY A 605 35.11 8.36 3.89
N LYS A 606 35.55 7.11 3.97
CA LYS A 606 36.01 6.35 2.79
C LYS A 606 34.97 5.31 2.40
N GLY A 607 34.77 5.14 1.09
CA GLY A 607 33.80 4.16 0.60
C GLY A 607 32.43 4.47 1.21
N LEU A 608 31.75 3.45 1.73
CA LEU A 608 30.39 3.52 2.27
C LEU A 608 30.27 4.23 3.63
N ASP A 609 31.37 4.75 4.19
CA ASP A 609 31.39 5.38 5.52
C ASP A 609 31.20 6.92 5.47
N GLY A 610 31.02 7.53 4.29
CA GLY A 610 30.78 8.98 4.24
C GLY A 610 30.37 9.52 2.88
N ASP A 611 29.68 10.64 2.90
CA ASP A 611 28.94 11.26 1.81
C ASP A 611 29.83 11.80 0.68
N ILE A 612 29.18 12.06 -0.45
CA ILE A 612 29.76 12.56 -1.69
C ILE A 612 29.17 13.93 -2.05
N LEU A 613 30.06 14.86 -2.41
CA LEU A 613 29.71 16.05 -3.18
C LEU A 613 29.93 15.74 -4.66
N GLU A 614 28.86 15.64 -5.44
CA GLU A 614 28.91 15.49 -6.89
C GLU A 614 28.97 16.89 -7.53
N LEU A 615 30.10 17.22 -8.16
CA LEU A 615 30.39 18.57 -8.67
C LEU A 615 30.34 18.63 -10.20
N SER A 616 30.05 19.82 -10.75
CA SER A 616 29.99 19.98 -12.21
C SER A 616 31.35 19.81 -12.87
N GLU A 617 31.46 18.87 -13.83
CA GLU A 617 32.65 18.74 -14.68
C GLU A 617 32.97 20.05 -15.42
N SER A 618 31.91 20.72 -15.89
CA SER A 618 32.02 21.92 -16.72
C SER A 618 32.60 23.12 -15.95
N LEU A 619 32.19 23.28 -14.68
CA LEU A 619 32.66 24.36 -13.83
C LEU A 619 34.04 24.05 -13.24
N GLY A 620 34.26 22.78 -12.89
CA GLY A 620 35.55 22.30 -12.40
C GLY A 620 36.64 22.30 -13.46
N SER A 621 36.28 22.21 -14.74
CA SER A 621 37.20 21.85 -15.83
C SER A 621 37.96 20.55 -15.52
N ILE A 622 37.27 19.62 -14.87
CA ILE A 622 37.76 18.31 -14.42
C ILE A 622 36.70 17.29 -14.82
N THR A 623 37.05 16.33 -15.66
CA THR A 623 36.15 15.21 -15.99
C THR A 623 36.15 14.16 -14.89
N GLU A 624 35.08 13.36 -14.80
CA GLU A 624 34.96 12.20 -13.91
C GLU A 624 36.20 11.29 -14.06
N SER A 625 36.58 10.96 -15.29
CA SER A 625 37.73 10.10 -15.58
C SER A 625 39.07 10.70 -15.11
N GLU A 626 39.27 12.00 -15.29
CA GLU A 626 40.46 12.71 -14.78
C GLU A 626 40.50 12.71 -13.25
N TRP A 627 39.34 12.95 -12.62
CA TRP A 627 39.22 12.88 -11.17
C TRP A 627 39.53 11.48 -10.64
N GLU A 628 38.91 10.44 -11.20
CA GLU A 628 39.11 9.05 -10.78
C GLU A 628 40.58 8.60 -10.90
N THR A 629 41.23 8.94 -12.02
CA THR A 629 42.59 8.47 -12.33
C THR A 629 43.69 9.30 -11.67
N GLU A 630 43.57 10.63 -11.65
CA GLU A 630 44.65 11.54 -11.25
C GLU A 630 44.28 12.47 -10.08
N GLY A 631 42.98 12.64 -9.82
CA GLY A 631 42.43 13.55 -8.82
C GLY A 631 42.94 13.32 -7.40
N VAL A 632 43.17 14.43 -6.70
CA VAL A 632 43.62 14.47 -5.31
C VAL A 632 43.07 15.66 -4.54
N LEU A 633 42.81 15.46 -3.25
CA LEU A 633 42.70 16.58 -2.32
C LEU A 633 44.08 17.12 -1.95
N MET A 634 44.18 18.44 -1.81
CA MET A 634 45.43 19.11 -1.46
C MET A 634 45.18 20.29 -0.52
N THR A 635 46.16 20.61 0.32
CA THR A 635 46.14 21.85 1.12
C THR A 635 46.41 23.07 0.24
N ALA A 636 46.12 24.28 0.72
CA ALA A 636 46.41 25.52 -0.02
C ALA A 636 47.92 25.68 -0.28
N GLU A 637 48.76 25.25 0.67
CA GLU A 637 50.23 25.21 0.50
C GLU A 637 50.62 24.21 -0.62
N GLN A 638 49.99 23.04 -0.67
CA GLN A 638 50.28 22.06 -1.72
C GLN A 638 49.85 22.56 -3.09
N ALA A 639 48.71 23.23 -3.21
CA ALA A 639 48.18 23.75 -4.47
C ALA A 639 49.10 24.80 -5.12
N THR A 640 49.86 25.55 -4.32
CA THR A 640 50.78 26.61 -4.79
C THR A 640 52.21 26.13 -5.04
N ASN A 641 52.54 24.90 -4.63
CA ASN A 641 53.85 24.31 -4.86
C ASN A 641 54.00 23.80 -6.31
N GLU A 642 55.15 24.07 -6.95
CA GLU A 642 55.44 23.67 -8.35
C GLU A 642 55.26 22.16 -8.64
N LEU A 643 55.37 21.32 -7.61
CA LEU A 643 55.16 19.86 -7.69
C LEU A 643 53.71 19.43 -7.94
N HIS A 644 52.74 20.27 -7.56
CA HIS A 644 51.30 19.97 -7.66
C HIS A 644 50.54 20.96 -8.55
N ALA A 645 51.19 22.03 -9.03
CA ALA A 645 50.60 23.07 -9.86
C ALA A 645 49.87 22.56 -11.13
N ASN A 646 50.23 21.38 -11.65
CA ASN A 646 49.60 20.76 -12.82
C ASN A 646 48.70 19.55 -12.50
N ARG A 647 48.46 19.24 -11.22
CA ARG A 647 47.60 18.10 -10.84
C ARG A 647 46.14 18.53 -10.77
N VAL A 648 45.26 17.67 -11.28
CA VAL A 648 43.82 17.72 -11.06
C VAL A 648 43.55 17.57 -9.57
N GLY A 649 42.81 18.50 -8.98
CA GLY A 649 42.58 18.48 -7.55
C GLY A 649 41.63 19.53 -7.01
N VAL A 650 41.09 19.25 -5.83
CA VAL A 650 40.25 20.17 -5.04
C VAL A 650 41.04 20.57 -3.80
N VAL A 651 41.03 21.86 -3.48
CA VAL A 651 41.73 22.40 -2.31
C VAL A 651 40.88 22.20 -1.07
N VAL A 652 41.46 21.66 0.01
CA VAL A 652 40.78 21.49 1.31
C VAL A 652 41.69 22.02 2.42
N ASP A 653 41.28 23.12 3.05
CA ASP A 653 42.09 23.83 4.07
C ASP A 653 41.21 24.80 4.89
N SER A 654 41.80 25.59 5.79
CA SER A 654 41.11 26.73 6.42
C SER A 654 40.75 27.81 5.39
N LEU A 655 39.69 28.58 5.67
CA LEU A 655 39.28 29.71 4.81
C LEU A 655 40.41 30.72 4.61
N GLU A 656 41.12 31.08 5.69
CA GLU A 656 42.27 31.99 5.66
C GLU A 656 43.37 31.47 4.69
N ASN A 657 43.70 30.17 4.76
CA ASN A 657 44.71 29.59 3.88
C ASN A 657 44.26 29.57 2.40
N ILE A 658 42.99 29.25 2.14
CA ILE A 658 42.41 29.24 0.79
C ILE A 658 42.45 30.64 0.18
N GLN A 659 42.07 31.68 0.93
CA GLN A 659 42.10 33.06 0.46
C GLN A 659 43.52 33.60 0.27
N ASN A 660 44.50 33.11 1.05
CA ASN A 660 45.91 33.48 0.91
C ASN A 660 46.66 32.71 -0.20
N MET A 661 46.02 31.71 -0.81
CA MET A 661 46.62 30.88 -1.86
C MET A 661 46.94 31.66 -3.15
N GLY A 662 46.15 32.70 -3.46
CA GLY A 662 46.19 33.42 -4.73
C GLY A 662 45.72 32.56 -5.91
N LEU A 663 46.11 32.94 -7.13
CA LEU A 663 45.71 32.24 -8.36
C LEU A 663 46.26 30.80 -8.39
N SER A 664 45.39 29.85 -8.11
CA SER A 664 45.71 28.43 -8.13
C SER A 664 45.33 27.77 -9.45
N GLY A 665 44.34 28.30 -10.19
CA GLY A 665 43.79 27.68 -11.40
C GLY A 665 42.88 26.47 -11.11
N ARG A 666 42.40 26.30 -9.87
CA ARG A 666 41.40 25.29 -9.48
C ARG A 666 40.10 26.00 -9.18
N SER A 667 39.01 25.52 -9.74
CA SER A 667 37.73 26.22 -9.60
C SER A 667 36.97 25.90 -8.32
N TYR A 668 37.31 24.79 -7.63
CA TYR A 668 36.65 24.38 -6.39
C TYR A 668 37.62 24.30 -5.22
N ALA A 669 37.15 24.74 -4.05
CA ALA A 669 37.81 24.56 -2.76
C ALA A 669 36.79 24.25 -1.66
N ILE A 670 37.19 23.54 -0.61
CA ILE A 670 36.37 23.28 0.57
C ILE A 670 37.09 23.87 1.78
N SER A 671 36.48 24.88 2.39
CA SER A 671 36.96 25.40 3.67
C SER A 671 36.51 24.50 4.81
N ILE A 672 37.39 24.26 5.78
CA ILE A 672 37.08 23.51 7.01
C ILE A 672 37.34 24.41 8.20
N GLY A 673 36.31 24.64 9.02
CA GLY A 673 36.38 25.41 10.26
C GLY A 673 37.09 24.67 11.40
N GLU A 674 37.42 25.40 12.46
CA GLU A 674 38.06 24.81 13.64
C GLU A 674 37.23 23.66 14.22
N GLY A 675 37.87 22.50 14.42
CA GLY A 675 37.22 21.30 14.95
C GLY A 675 36.49 20.44 13.90
N GLY A 676 36.50 20.83 12.63
CA GLY A 676 36.06 19.97 11.51
C GLY A 676 34.56 19.70 11.47
N LYS A 677 33.73 20.58 12.06
CA LYS A 677 32.27 20.38 12.12
C LYS A 677 31.46 21.26 11.18
N GLU A 678 32.09 22.29 10.65
CA GLU A 678 31.49 23.27 9.75
C GLU A 678 32.50 23.58 8.65
N GLY A 679 32.00 23.88 7.46
CA GLY A 679 32.80 24.19 6.30
C GLY A 679 31.97 24.81 5.19
N MET A 680 32.61 25.14 4.08
CA MET A 680 31.93 25.68 2.91
C MET A 680 32.54 25.12 1.64
N LEU A 681 31.70 24.68 0.71
CA LEU A 681 32.10 24.47 -0.67
C LEU A 681 32.18 25.84 -1.36
N LEU A 682 33.33 26.13 -1.95
CA LEU A 682 33.66 27.38 -2.60
C LEU A 682 33.88 27.14 -4.09
N TYR A 683 33.40 28.08 -4.91
CA TYR A 683 33.66 28.12 -6.33
C TYR A 683 34.28 29.46 -6.73
N ASP A 684 35.28 29.42 -7.60
CA ASP A 684 35.86 30.58 -8.27
C ASP A 684 36.20 30.22 -9.72
N ALA A 685 35.86 31.08 -10.68
CA ALA A 685 35.99 30.76 -12.10
C ALA A 685 37.44 30.77 -12.63
N ASP A 686 38.35 31.54 -12.00
CA ASP A 686 39.76 31.62 -12.39
C ASP A 686 40.72 30.98 -11.36
N GLY A 687 40.17 30.57 -10.21
CA GLY A 687 40.86 29.92 -9.12
C GLY A 687 41.62 30.91 -8.22
N ASP A 688 41.28 32.20 -8.24
CA ASP A 688 41.75 33.23 -7.30
C ASP A 688 40.69 33.52 -6.21
N PHE A 689 40.68 32.65 -5.20
CA PHE A 689 39.74 32.74 -4.07
C PHE A 689 39.92 34.00 -3.19
N SER A 690 40.91 34.87 -3.46
CA SER A 690 41.12 36.10 -2.70
C SER A 690 40.18 37.25 -3.08
N GLN A 691 39.60 37.22 -4.29
CA GLN A 691 38.75 38.32 -4.81
C GLN A 691 37.50 37.87 -5.58
N GLY A 692 37.31 36.59 -5.86
CA GLY A 692 36.18 36.08 -6.65
C GLY A 692 35.44 34.88 -6.05
N ALA A 693 35.82 34.43 -4.86
CA ALA A 693 35.23 33.25 -4.24
C ALA A 693 33.73 33.42 -3.99
N ARG A 694 33.00 32.35 -4.28
CA ARG A 694 31.58 32.22 -3.97
C ARG A 694 31.32 31.02 -3.10
N VAL A 695 30.46 31.16 -2.09
CA VAL A 695 29.94 30.04 -1.33
C VAL A 695 28.86 29.33 -2.16
N VAL A 696 29.10 28.07 -2.47
CA VAL A 696 28.16 27.18 -3.17
C VAL A 696 27.19 26.54 -2.20
N THR A 697 27.71 26.04 -1.07
CA THR A 697 26.90 25.48 0.01
C THR A 697 27.66 25.55 1.31
N HIS A 698 26.93 25.76 2.40
CA HIS A 698 27.45 25.64 3.75
C HIS A 698 27.28 24.20 4.24
N LEU A 699 28.37 23.60 4.70
CA LEU A 699 28.45 22.22 5.14
C LEU A 699 28.46 22.18 6.67
N THR A 700 27.59 21.39 7.29
CA THR A 700 27.71 21.00 8.70
C THR A 700 27.72 19.48 8.82
N GLY A 701 28.45 18.92 9.80
CA GLY A 701 28.60 17.47 9.97
C GLY A 701 29.97 17.09 10.52
N ASP A 702 30.59 16.02 10.01
CA ASP A 702 31.97 15.64 10.31
C ASP A 702 32.85 15.75 9.06
N LEU A 703 33.58 16.85 8.93
CA LEU A 703 34.51 17.12 7.82
C LEU A 703 35.95 16.72 8.17
N SER A 704 36.21 16.12 9.34
CA SER A 704 37.58 15.93 9.85
C SER A 704 38.42 14.93 9.04
N ASN A 705 37.77 14.06 8.25
CA ASN A 705 38.41 13.00 7.46
C ASN A 705 38.14 13.13 5.95
N MET A 706 37.90 14.36 5.46
CA MET A 706 37.73 14.65 4.03
C MET A 706 38.81 13.98 3.19
N ASN A 707 38.39 13.18 2.22
CA ASN A 707 39.27 12.47 1.32
C ASN A 707 38.68 12.41 -0.09
N LYS A 708 39.44 11.83 -1.04
CA LYS A 708 39.06 11.78 -2.45
C LYS A 708 37.67 11.20 -2.71
N HIS A 709 37.21 10.23 -1.91
CA HIS A 709 35.92 9.56 -2.13
C HIS A 709 34.74 10.48 -1.84
N ASN A 710 34.93 11.56 -1.09
CA ASN A 710 33.86 12.51 -0.76
C ASN A 710 33.57 13.52 -1.89
N ILE A 711 34.24 13.37 -3.04
CA ILE A 711 34.04 14.24 -4.21
C ILE A 711 33.91 13.37 -5.44
N ALA A 712 32.89 13.64 -6.24
CA ALA A 712 32.69 13.12 -7.58
C ALA A 712 32.53 14.28 -8.56
N PHE A 713 32.68 14.00 -9.85
CA PHE A 713 32.41 14.96 -10.92
C PHE A 713 31.45 14.32 -11.92
N ALA A 714 30.44 15.06 -12.36
CA ALA A 714 29.43 14.64 -13.33
C ALA A 714 28.97 15.78 -14.26
#